data_AF-A0A8J4S668-F1
#
_entry.id   AF-A0A8J4S668-F1
#
_cell.length_a   1.000
_cell.length_b   1.000
_cell.length_c   1.000
_cell.angle_alpha   90.00
_cell.angle_beta   90.00
_cell.angle_gamma   90.00
#
_symmetry.space_group_name_H-M   'P 1'
#
loop_
_entity.id
_entity.type
_entity.pdbx_description
1 polymer ?
#
loop_
_entity_poly.entity_id
_entity_poly.type
_entity_poly.pdbx_seq_one_letter_code
_entity_poly.pdbx_strand_id
1 'polypeptide(L)'
;MFSCFHLSLVAIAITAVTIDAATVNTGSAPGFAAGIIGGGDIDPVYPTSIDELSTYLSDDEARVIVLQQTFNFTGTEGSTTESGCRPTFNQECIAKNNGYKSQDVILMDGDTAMSQTGGCDSDGISVEVTYDNAAKTPLVVANNKTLVGEGLNGVLYGKGLIIEGSNVIVQNIHITELNPHLVWGGDAITIRGSGDTAPSGIWVDHVKVSNIGRQMVVVNFSGAKGLTISNSDFDGNTEYSASCDGRHYWGFLLYGETTQISLVGNYIHKTSGRSPKIGGTADQSVVVHTANNYFYDNSGHAFDVAASAYVLAEGNYFASVVTPNLDDTDGNFFVPTTGNACDASLGRDCELNILTDSGDLAGYNEDSVTNILSSYQTQIGGYAVAAASQFTASNDNFGVGALPDSSSTMTSAATTNEAASTSIRGSSSGTDEIVTATSTASSAAETEKSSAVTSSSAIGAATVDTGIAPGVAAGTTGGGSIEPVYPTTTDELISYLKDSEPRVVVLNQEFDFRGTMGSTTETGCRPDYTRECIAENNGYQSQDVILNDGDTAMSQTGGCSDGTAVDVTYDNAAKDFMVVGSNKTLVGEGTSGVIIGKGLWIDGDNVVVQNIHITDLNPHLVWGGDAIYMQGTDDRAMENVWLDHLKISSIGRQMLVTGFAGVNSLTVSNCEFDGVTEYSASCDGRHYWTMILSGDDTQVSLLNNYIHHVSGRAPKIDSSVVHAANNYWWNCSGHAFDVGDDAYVLIEGNYFDGEPTPNVEGSTGSIFVPTDSNQDQCQADLSRNCPVNALVDSGALSSDNRNEDTAISTVAAMSEYLTADVVDAAALLLTSDNFGVATSSPSSAETTTTTTSTSASIGSAPGFAAGIIGGGDIDPVYPTSIDELSTYLSDDEARVIVLQQTFNFTGTEGSTTESGCRPTFNQECIAKNNGYKSQDVILMDGDTAMSQTGGCDSDGISVEVTYDNAAKTPLVVANNKTLVGEGLNGVLYGKGLIIEGSNVIVQNIHITELNPHLVWGGDAITIRGSGDTAPSGIWVDHVKVSNIGRQMVVVNFSGAKGLTISNSDFDGNTEYSASCDGRHYWGFLLYGETTQISLVGNYIHKTSGRSPKIGGTADQSVVVHAANNYFYDNSGHAFDVAASAYVLAEGNYFASVVTPNLDDTDGNFFVPTTGNACDASLGRDCELNILTDSGDLAGYNEDSVTNILSSYQTQIGGYAVAAASQFTASNDNFGVGTL
;
A
#
# COMPACT_ATOMS: atom_id res chain seq x y z
N MET A 1 41.08 -59.50 29.87
CA MET A 1 42.31 -59.36 30.68
C MET A 1 42.28 -57.94 31.25
N PHE A 2 42.38 -57.80 32.58
CA PHE A 2 42.70 -56.61 33.41
C PHE A 2 43.18 -55.33 32.69
N SER A 3 42.97 -54.07 33.11
CA SER A 3 42.56 -53.46 34.39
C SER A 3 42.36 -51.94 34.23
N CYS A 4 41.49 -51.35 35.05
CA CYS A 4 41.58 -50.08 35.80
C CYS A 4 42.33 -48.82 35.27
N PHE A 5 41.55 -47.74 35.14
CA PHE A 5 41.62 -46.44 35.84
C PHE A 5 42.97 -45.80 36.23
N HIS A 6 43.17 -44.54 35.80
CA HIS A 6 43.55 -43.44 36.69
C HIS A 6 42.91 -42.11 36.25
N LEU A 7 42.36 -41.41 37.26
CA LEU A 7 41.68 -40.13 37.23
C LEU A 7 42.72 -38.99 37.25
N SER A 8 42.54 -37.92 36.46
CA SER A 8 43.08 -36.60 36.79
C SER A 8 42.10 -35.50 36.41
N LEU A 9 42.08 -34.52 37.30
CA LEU A 9 41.06 -33.51 37.55
C LEU A 9 41.38 -32.23 36.77
N VAL A 10 40.36 -31.68 36.10
CA VAL A 10 40.03 -30.24 35.92
C VAL A 10 41.15 -29.25 35.54
N ALA A 11 41.02 -28.70 34.33
CA ALA A 11 41.03 -27.27 34.09
C ALA A 11 40.15 -26.99 32.84
N ILE A 12 38.91 -26.55 33.07
CA ILE A 12 38.04 -26.02 32.02
C ILE A 12 38.48 -24.57 31.80
N ALA A 13 39.04 -24.28 30.63
CA ALA A 13 39.17 -22.94 30.10
C ALA A 13 38.17 -22.85 28.94
N ILE A 14 37.08 -22.12 29.15
CA ILE A 14 36.12 -21.77 28.12
C ILE A 14 36.75 -20.66 27.28
N THR A 15 37.08 -20.95 26.02
CA THR A 15 37.30 -19.94 24.99
C THR A 15 36.00 -19.80 24.22
N ALA A 16 35.30 -18.69 24.46
CA ALA A 16 34.08 -18.29 23.77
C ALA A 16 34.39 -17.96 22.31
N VAL A 17 33.58 -18.50 21.40
CA VAL A 17 33.51 -18.11 19.98
C VAL A 17 32.25 -17.25 19.86
N THR A 18 32.42 -16.01 19.43
CA THR A 18 31.37 -15.01 19.22
C THR A 18 30.66 -15.26 17.88
N ILE A 19 29.33 -15.31 17.91
CA ILE A 19 28.41 -15.40 16.77
C ILE A 19 28.01 -13.96 16.46
N ASP A 20 28.04 -13.54 15.19
CA ASP A 20 27.64 -12.16 14.80
C ASP A 20 26.12 -12.09 14.62
N ALA A 21 25.53 -11.10 15.30
CA ALA A 21 24.11 -10.79 15.43
C ALA A 21 23.46 -10.30 14.14
N ALA A 22 22.18 -10.63 13.93
CA ALA A 22 21.33 -9.94 12.96
C ALA A 22 21.04 -8.52 13.49
N THR A 23 21.47 -7.49 12.77
CA THR A 23 21.47 -6.10 13.27
C THR A 23 20.16 -5.41 12.89
N VAL A 24 19.43 -4.85 13.88
CA VAL A 24 18.21 -4.06 13.64
C VAL A 24 18.63 -2.65 13.26
N ASN A 25 18.42 -2.27 11.99
CA ASN A 25 18.66 -0.90 11.53
C ASN A 25 17.48 0.00 11.93
N THR A 26 17.70 0.87 12.91
CA THR A 26 16.70 1.87 13.32
C THR A 26 16.80 3.17 12.52
N GLY A 27 17.78 3.31 11.62
CA GLY A 27 18.17 4.60 11.05
C GLY A 27 18.89 5.48 12.07
N SER A 28 18.99 6.78 11.76
CA SER A 28 19.65 7.77 12.61
C SER A 28 18.65 8.82 13.11
N ALA A 29 18.61 9.01 14.42
CA ALA A 29 17.78 10.05 15.03
C ALA A 29 18.17 11.44 14.50
N PRO A 30 17.21 12.25 14.02
CA PRO A 30 17.48 13.65 13.71
C PRO A 30 17.51 14.52 14.98
N GLY A 31 17.90 15.78 14.82
CA GLY A 31 17.63 16.80 15.81
C GLY A 31 18.38 16.64 17.13
N PHE A 32 17.68 16.88 18.24
CA PHE A 32 18.24 16.86 19.58
C PHE A 32 18.72 15.48 20.06
N ALA A 33 18.19 14.39 19.51
CA ALA A 33 18.64 13.02 19.79
C ALA A 33 19.70 12.51 18.80
N ALA A 34 20.25 13.36 17.92
CA ALA A 34 21.23 12.92 16.93
C ALA A 34 22.44 12.21 17.55
N GLY A 35 22.80 11.06 16.98
CA GLY A 35 23.94 10.24 17.40
C GLY A 35 23.66 9.24 18.52
N ILE A 36 22.41 9.06 18.96
CA ILE A 36 22.07 7.94 19.85
C ILE A 36 22.06 6.62 19.08
N ILE A 37 22.23 5.51 19.81
CA ILE A 37 22.27 4.16 19.23
C ILE A 37 21.30 3.18 19.93
N GLY A 38 20.61 3.60 20.99
CA GLY A 38 19.71 2.74 21.76
C GLY A 38 20.43 1.55 22.39
N GLY A 39 19.92 0.35 22.13
CA GLY A 39 20.56 -0.92 22.50
C GLY A 39 21.90 -1.17 21.82
N GLY A 40 22.21 -0.42 20.76
CA GLY A 40 23.41 -0.58 19.95
C GLY A 40 23.31 -1.80 19.02
N ASP A 41 24.47 -2.23 18.55
CA ASP A 41 24.60 -3.34 17.61
C ASP A 41 24.77 -4.67 18.35
N ILE A 42 23.68 -5.13 18.96
CA ILE A 42 23.64 -6.37 19.75
C ILE A 42 22.51 -7.28 19.26
N ASP A 43 22.61 -8.58 19.56
CA ASP A 43 21.59 -9.58 19.25
C ASP A 43 20.19 -9.13 19.70
N PRO A 44 19.21 -9.09 18.78
CA PRO A 44 17.84 -8.82 19.12
C PRO A 44 17.24 -9.91 20.00
N VAL A 45 16.39 -9.50 20.94
CA VAL A 45 15.53 -10.37 21.73
C VAL A 45 14.08 -10.22 21.29
N TYR A 46 13.38 -11.35 21.24
CA TYR A 46 12.01 -11.45 20.75
C TYR A 46 11.12 -11.93 21.90
N PRO A 47 10.55 -11.02 22.72
CA PRO A 47 9.68 -11.42 23.81
C PRO A 47 8.46 -12.17 23.28
N THR A 48 8.06 -13.24 23.97
CA THR A 48 6.87 -14.04 23.64
C THR A 48 5.74 -13.85 24.66
N SER A 49 6.03 -13.16 25.77
CA SER A 49 5.08 -12.89 26.86
C SER A 49 5.26 -11.48 27.44
N ILE A 50 4.21 -10.98 28.11
CA ILE A 50 4.24 -9.68 28.80
C ILE A 50 5.31 -9.62 29.90
N ASP A 51 5.62 -10.75 30.53
CA ASP A 51 6.64 -10.84 31.58
C ASP A 51 8.06 -10.72 30.99
N GLU A 52 8.32 -11.37 29.85
CA GLU A 52 9.58 -11.25 29.12
C GLU A 52 9.78 -9.82 28.61
N LEU A 53 8.75 -9.22 28.01
CA LEU A 53 8.79 -7.83 27.55
C LEU A 53 9.11 -6.87 28.70
N SER A 54 8.39 -6.99 29.83
CA SER A 54 8.64 -6.15 31.00
C SER A 54 10.05 -6.36 31.57
N THR A 55 10.57 -7.58 31.53
CA THR A 55 11.92 -7.89 32.00
C THR A 55 12.97 -7.27 31.09
N TYR A 56 12.89 -7.48 29.78
CA TYR A 56 13.85 -6.94 28.82
C TYR A 56 13.86 -5.41 28.80
N LEU A 57 12.71 -4.75 29.00
CA LEU A 57 12.68 -3.29 29.05
C LEU A 57 13.32 -2.71 30.32
N SER A 58 13.20 -3.41 31.46
CA SER A 58 13.58 -2.87 32.77
C SER A 58 14.95 -3.33 33.28
N ASP A 59 15.57 -4.33 32.64
CA ASP A 59 16.89 -4.81 33.02
C ASP A 59 18.00 -3.77 32.77
N ASP A 60 19.18 -4.02 33.34
CA ASP A 60 20.36 -3.16 33.21
C ASP A 60 21.23 -3.47 31.98
N GLU A 61 20.85 -4.47 31.17
CA GLU A 61 21.58 -4.86 29.97
C GLU A 61 21.22 -3.95 28.79
N ALA A 62 22.15 -3.67 27.88
CA ALA A 62 21.74 -3.09 26.61
C ALA A 62 20.86 -4.10 25.87
N ARG A 63 19.74 -3.68 25.28
CA ARG A 63 18.81 -4.58 24.55
C ARG A 63 18.32 -3.97 23.25
N VAL A 64 18.25 -4.80 22.21
CA VAL A 64 17.41 -4.58 21.04
C VAL A 64 16.22 -5.53 21.17
N ILE A 65 15.01 -5.00 21.29
CA ILE A 65 13.78 -5.72 21.64
C ILE A 65 12.82 -5.57 20.46
N VAL A 66 12.46 -6.68 19.82
CA VAL A 66 11.62 -6.69 18.61
C VAL A 66 10.25 -7.27 18.92
N LEU A 67 9.20 -6.47 18.69
CA LEU A 67 7.80 -6.88 18.89
C LEU A 67 7.20 -7.43 17.59
N GLN A 68 6.89 -8.72 17.58
CA GLN A 68 6.30 -9.42 16.42
C GLN A 68 4.81 -9.72 16.61
N GLN A 69 4.20 -9.20 17.67
CA GLN A 69 2.83 -9.51 18.08
C GLN A 69 2.27 -8.42 18.99
N THR A 70 0.94 -8.43 19.15
CA THR A 70 0.26 -7.62 20.16
C THR A 70 0.50 -8.16 21.57
N PHE A 71 0.90 -7.27 22.48
CA PHE A 71 0.97 -7.53 23.92
C PHE A 71 -0.24 -6.87 24.59
N ASN A 72 -1.25 -7.67 24.92
CA ASN A 72 -2.46 -7.21 25.59
C ASN A 72 -2.34 -7.33 27.12
N PHE A 73 -2.38 -6.20 27.80
CA PHE A 73 -2.27 -6.08 29.26
C PHE A 73 -3.62 -5.94 29.97
N THR A 74 -4.72 -5.86 29.23
CA THR A 74 -6.06 -5.70 29.80
C THR A 74 -6.39 -6.85 30.75
N GLY A 75 -6.85 -6.53 31.95
CA GLY A 75 -7.23 -7.45 33.01
C GLY A 75 -6.06 -8.11 33.74
N THR A 76 -4.82 -7.91 33.29
CA THR A 76 -3.64 -8.59 33.88
C THR A 76 -3.35 -8.16 35.32
N GLU A 77 -3.74 -6.93 35.69
CA GLU A 77 -3.59 -6.38 37.04
C GLU A 77 -4.95 -6.14 37.74
N GLY A 78 -6.01 -6.73 37.19
CA GLY A 78 -7.38 -6.54 37.65
C GLY A 78 -7.89 -5.11 37.47
N SER A 79 -9.03 -4.83 38.07
CA SER A 79 -9.67 -3.51 38.02
C SER A 79 -9.87 -2.92 39.42
N THR A 80 -9.98 -1.60 39.48
CA THR A 80 -10.33 -0.86 40.69
C THR A 80 -11.62 -0.09 40.44
N THR A 81 -12.54 -0.15 41.40
CA THR A 81 -13.72 0.72 41.47
C THR A 81 -13.59 1.62 42.68
N GLU A 82 -13.67 2.93 42.46
CA GLU A 82 -13.58 3.93 43.51
C GLU A 82 -14.34 5.20 43.15
N SER A 83 -14.43 6.12 44.11
CA SER A 83 -15.06 7.41 43.87
C SER A 83 -14.14 8.32 43.04
N GLY A 84 -14.60 8.69 41.86
CA GLY A 84 -14.03 9.71 40.99
C GLY A 84 -14.83 11.01 41.02
N CYS A 85 -14.54 11.88 40.04
CA CYS A 85 -15.27 13.10 39.81
C CYS A 85 -15.70 13.25 38.34
N ARG A 86 -16.90 13.77 38.16
CA ARG A 86 -17.36 14.34 36.90
C ARG A 86 -17.34 15.87 36.98
N PRO A 87 -16.37 16.54 36.35
CA PRO A 87 -16.29 18.00 36.35
C PRO A 87 -17.48 18.64 35.63
N THR A 88 -17.74 19.92 35.88
CA THR A 88 -18.86 20.69 35.33
C THR A 88 -18.87 20.64 33.81
N PHE A 89 -17.71 20.77 33.15
CA PHE A 89 -17.65 20.69 31.69
C PHE A 89 -18.11 19.32 31.15
N ASN A 90 -17.85 18.23 31.88
CA ASN A 90 -18.35 16.90 31.54
C ASN A 90 -19.83 16.70 31.86
N GLN A 91 -20.34 17.37 32.89
CA GLN A 91 -21.79 17.42 33.13
C GLN A 91 -22.49 18.12 31.98
N GLU A 92 -21.94 19.24 31.50
CA GLU A 92 -22.43 19.96 30.32
C GLU A 92 -22.31 19.11 29.04
N CYS A 93 -21.21 18.38 28.88
CA CYS A 93 -20.98 17.39 27.83
C CYS A 93 -22.14 16.41 27.70
N ILE A 94 -22.45 15.72 28.80
CA ILE A 94 -23.51 14.71 28.84
C ILE A 94 -24.87 15.38 28.63
N ALA A 95 -25.06 16.59 29.16
CA ALA A 95 -26.29 17.35 28.94
C ALA A 95 -26.48 17.78 27.48
N LYS A 96 -25.40 17.98 26.70
CA LYS A 96 -25.48 18.28 25.26
C LYS A 96 -26.02 17.10 24.45
N ASN A 97 -25.83 15.86 24.92
CA ASN A 97 -26.28 14.64 24.26
C ASN A 97 -25.96 14.63 22.74
N ASN A 98 -24.74 15.01 22.38
CA ASN A 98 -24.30 15.27 21.01
C ASN A 98 -23.56 14.08 20.37
N GLY A 99 -23.78 12.86 20.87
CA GLY A 99 -23.17 11.63 20.36
C GLY A 99 -21.82 11.26 20.98
N TYR A 100 -21.15 12.17 21.69
CA TYR A 100 -19.85 11.89 22.33
C TYR A 100 -19.97 11.63 23.84
N LYS A 101 -19.13 10.72 24.36
CA LYS A 101 -19.03 10.44 25.79
C LYS A 101 -18.01 11.36 26.45
N SER A 102 -18.22 11.66 27.73
CA SER A 102 -17.32 12.50 28.53
C SER A 102 -16.28 11.65 29.27
N GLN A 103 -15.06 12.16 29.46
CA GLN A 103 -14.04 11.49 30.29
C GLN A 103 -14.19 11.82 31.78
N ASP A 104 -14.62 10.89 32.62
CA ASP A 104 -14.61 11.12 34.07
C ASP A 104 -13.17 11.19 34.62
N VAL A 105 -13.01 11.69 35.83
CA VAL A 105 -11.69 11.97 36.43
C VAL A 105 -11.46 11.04 37.61
N ILE A 106 -10.34 10.31 37.60
CA ILE A 106 -9.87 9.60 38.80
C ILE A 106 -9.29 10.65 39.76
N LEU A 107 -9.74 10.62 41.03
CA LEU A 107 -9.27 11.55 42.05
C LEU A 107 -7.83 11.21 42.49
N MET A 108 -7.05 12.23 42.85
CA MET A 108 -5.72 12.02 43.42
C MET A 108 -5.83 11.44 44.84
N ASP A 109 -4.83 10.66 45.25
CA ASP A 109 -4.74 10.10 46.61
C ASP A 109 -4.91 11.18 47.68
N GLY A 110 -5.96 11.05 48.48
CA GLY A 110 -6.29 11.99 49.57
C GLY A 110 -7.16 13.18 49.17
N ASP A 111 -7.47 13.37 47.89
CA ASP A 111 -8.36 14.44 47.41
C ASP A 111 -9.85 14.09 47.57
N THR A 112 -10.27 13.99 48.82
CA THR A 112 -11.69 13.75 49.18
C THR A 112 -12.58 14.99 49.03
N ALA A 113 -11.97 16.16 48.77
CA ALA A 113 -12.66 17.44 48.65
C ALA A 113 -12.84 17.89 47.19
N MET A 114 -12.40 17.10 46.21
CA MET A 114 -12.49 17.41 44.77
C MET A 114 -11.86 18.78 44.45
N SER A 115 -10.70 19.05 45.06
CA SER A 115 -10.08 20.38 45.11
C SER A 115 -8.60 20.41 44.77
N GLN A 116 -7.98 19.23 44.59
CA GLN A 116 -6.57 19.10 44.19
C GLN A 116 -6.49 18.62 42.73
N THR A 117 -5.40 18.97 42.07
CA THR A 117 -5.27 19.29 40.63
C THR A 117 -5.43 18.11 39.64
N GLY A 118 -6.47 17.29 39.76
CA GLY A 118 -6.73 16.17 38.87
C GLY A 118 -7.62 16.46 37.66
N GLY A 119 -8.22 17.65 37.53
CA GLY A 119 -9.17 17.94 36.43
C GLY A 119 -10.65 17.97 36.87
N CYS A 120 -10.92 17.84 38.17
CA CYS A 120 -12.20 18.14 38.77
C CYS A 120 -12.29 19.63 39.16
N ASP A 121 -13.40 20.29 38.87
CA ASP A 121 -13.67 21.66 39.32
C ASP A 121 -14.52 21.68 40.60
N SER A 122 -14.62 22.84 41.25
CA SER A 122 -15.30 22.98 42.56
C SER A 122 -16.80 22.64 42.53
N ASP A 123 -17.41 22.65 41.35
CA ASP A 123 -18.82 22.32 41.11
C ASP A 123 -18.98 20.91 40.50
N GLY A 124 -17.89 20.15 40.42
CA GLY A 124 -17.87 18.75 40.00
C GLY A 124 -18.69 17.86 40.94
N ILE A 125 -19.27 16.80 40.38
CA ILE A 125 -20.03 15.80 41.14
C ILE A 125 -19.23 14.53 41.32
N SER A 126 -19.36 13.88 42.48
CA SER A 126 -18.76 12.57 42.71
C SER A 126 -19.50 11.50 41.91
N VAL A 127 -18.74 10.63 41.24
CA VAL A 127 -19.22 9.48 40.47
C VAL A 127 -18.39 8.27 40.82
N GLU A 128 -18.92 7.06 40.66
CA GLU A 128 -18.11 5.84 40.76
C GLU A 128 -17.41 5.63 39.42
N VAL A 129 -16.09 5.47 39.46
CA VAL A 129 -15.26 5.17 38.29
C VAL A 129 -14.70 3.76 38.41
N THR A 130 -14.62 3.05 37.29
CA THR A 130 -13.96 1.74 37.22
C THR A 130 -12.93 1.77 36.11
N TYR A 131 -11.72 1.32 36.43
CA TYR A 131 -10.60 1.31 35.50
C TYR A 131 -9.78 0.04 35.61
N ASP A 132 -9.12 -0.30 34.50
CA ASP A 132 -8.11 -1.35 34.47
C ASP A 132 -6.81 -0.83 35.12
N ASN A 133 -6.25 -1.60 36.06
CA ASN A 133 -5.06 -1.18 36.79
C ASN A 133 -3.80 -1.18 35.90
N ALA A 134 -3.73 -2.01 34.86
CA ALA A 134 -2.54 -2.16 34.04
C ALA A 134 -2.18 -0.87 33.29
N ALA A 135 -3.17 -0.08 32.87
CA ALA A 135 -2.94 1.20 32.21
C ALA A 135 -2.36 2.28 33.14
N LYS A 136 -2.44 2.10 34.48
CA LYS A 136 -1.85 3.00 35.48
C LYS A 136 -0.43 2.62 35.89
N THR A 137 0.05 1.44 35.49
CA THR A 137 1.35 0.89 35.90
C THR A 137 2.27 0.73 34.67
N PRO A 138 2.78 1.82 34.08
CA PRO A 138 3.50 1.76 32.80
C PRO A 138 4.73 0.84 32.84
N LEU A 139 5.09 0.28 31.67
CA LEU A 139 6.31 -0.53 31.51
C LEU A 139 7.54 0.35 31.65
N VAL A 140 8.44 0.00 32.57
CA VAL A 140 9.67 0.75 32.82
C VAL A 140 10.70 0.43 31.75
N VAL A 141 11.20 1.48 31.07
CA VAL A 141 12.27 1.41 30.08
C VAL A 141 13.55 1.98 30.68
N ALA A 142 14.52 1.10 30.91
CA ALA A 142 15.83 1.42 31.46
C ALA A 142 16.78 1.98 30.40
N ASN A 143 18.07 2.15 30.75
CA ASN A 143 19.08 2.70 29.84
C ASN A 143 19.38 1.73 28.68
N ASN A 144 19.85 2.28 27.55
CA ASN A 144 20.40 1.53 26.41
C ASN A 144 19.40 0.50 25.84
N LYS A 145 18.21 0.97 25.48
CA LYS A 145 17.15 0.12 24.94
C LYS A 145 16.80 0.57 23.52
N THR A 146 16.64 -0.38 22.62
CA THR A 146 15.92 -0.21 21.36
C THR A 146 14.68 -1.09 21.45
N LEU A 147 13.49 -0.49 21.43
CA LEU A 147 12.22 -1.19 21.31
C LEU A 147 11.66 -0.91 19.92
N VAL A 148 11.52 -1.93 19.09
CA VAL A 148 11.05 -1.80 17.71
C VAL A 148 9.91 -2.78 17.41
N GLY A 149 8.89 -2.38 16.65
CA GLY A 149 7.89 -3.30 16.12
C GLY A 149 8.23 -3.81 14.71
N GLU A 150 7.75 -5.00 14.37
CA GLU A 150 7.89 -5.59 13.03
C GLU A 150 6.62 -5.39 12.21
N GLY A 151 6.72 -4.59 11.14
CA GLY A 151 5.57 -4.19 10.34
C GLY A 151 4.50 -3.50 11.19
N LEU A 152 3.27 -4.02 11.16
CA LEU A 152 2.14 -3.52 11.96
C LEU A 152 1.93 -4.29 13.27
N ASN A 153 2.75 -5.32 13.55
CA ASN A 153 2.46 -6.28 14.60
C ASN A 153 2.84 -5.80 16.01
N GLY A 154 3.74 -4.82 16.12
CA GLY A 154 4.24 -4.30 17.40
C GLY A 154 3.22 -3.44 18.14
N VAL A 155 2.29 -4.05 18.86
CA VAL A 155 1.20 -3.34 19.56
C VAL A 155 1.28 -3.53 21.07
N LEU A 156 1.20 -2.43 21.84
CA LEU A 156 0.98 -2.41 23.28
C LEU A 156 -0.47 -2.02 23.56
N TYR A 157 -1.28 -2.99 23.96
CA TYR A 157 -2.71 -2.79 24.21
C TYR A 157 -2.97 -2.76 25.72
N GLY A 158 -3.58 -1.68 26.22
CA GLY A 158 -3.95 -1.54 27.62
C GLY A 158 -2.85 -1.05 28.57
N LYS A 159 -1.65 -0.69 28.06
CA LYS A 159 -0.52 -0.26 28.89
C LYS A 159 0.50 0.60 28.14
N GLY A 160 0.97 1.66 28.79
CA GLY A 160 1.97 2.59 28.25
C GLY A 160 3.40 2.32 28.72
N LEU A 161 4.31 3.21 28.34
CA LEU A 161 5.73 3.18 28.68
C LEU A 161 6.08 4.29 29.68
N ILE A 162 7.03 4.01 30.58
CA ILE A 162 7.76 5.01 31.36
C ILE A 162 9.26 4.89 31.10
N ILE A 163 9.82 5.85 30.38
CA ILE A 163 11.24 5.92 30.03
C ILE A 163 11.98 6.65 31.16
N GLU A 164 12.68 5.87 31.98
CA GLU A 164 13.55 6.39 33.05
C GLU A 164 15.02 6.45 32.64
N GLY A 165 15.40 5.67 31.63
CA GLY A 165 16.77 5.54 31.14
C GLY A 165 17.17 6.53 30.03
N SER A 166 18.48 6.65 29.84
CA SER A 166 19.14 7.37 28.75
C SER A 166 19.51 6.44 27.60
N ASN A 167 19.72 7.00 26.40
CA ASN A 167 20.05 6.29 25.16
C ASN A 167 18.98 5.23 24.83
N VAL A 168 17.77 5.70 24.53
CA VAL A 168 16.60 4.86 24.27
C VAL A 168 16.01 5.17 22.90
N ILE A 169 15.71 4.13 22.12
CA ILE A 169 14.96 4.20 20.86
C ILE A 169 13.64 3.44 21.05
N VAL A 170 12.52 4.06 20.69
CA VAL A 170 11.19 3.45 20.59
C VAL A 170 10.69 3.70 19.18
N GLN A 171 10.54 2.65 18.38
CA GLN A 171 10.28 2.79 16.96
C GLN A 171 9.22 1.81 16.43
N ASN A 172 8.37 2.22 15.50
CA ASN A 172 7.42 1.34 14.83
C ASN A 172 6.49 0.53 15.76
N ILE A 173 5.95 1.16 16.81
CA ILE A 173 4.98 0.50 17.70
C ILE A 173 3.68 1.30 17.84
N HIS A 174 2.58 0.60 18.10
CA HIS A 174 1.26 1.19 18.38
C HIS A 174 0.92 1.03 19.87
N ILE A 175 0.62 2.12 20.57
CA ILE A 175 0.18 2.12 21.97
C ILE A 175 -1.28 2.56 22.02
N THR A 176 -2.17 1.69 22.52
CA THR A 176 -3.62 1.96 22.49
C THR A 176 -4.41 1.34 23.64
N GLU A 177 -5.63 1.86 23.86
CA GLU A 177 -6.65 1.34 24.77
C GLU A 177 -6.32 1.45 26.27
N LEU A 178 -5.81 2.61 26.69
CA LEU A 178 -5.42 2.89 28.08
C LEU A 178 -6.52 3.63 28.84
N ASN A 179 -7.60 2.93 29.24
CA ASN A 179 -8.75 3.52 29.96
C ASN A 179 -9.23 4.85 29.32
N PRO A 180 -9.63 4.88 28.03
CA PRO A 180 -9.93 6.12 27.31
C PRO A 180 -11.03 6.96 27.96
N HIS A 181 -11.94 6.34 28.71
CA HIS A 181 -13.03 7.00 29.42
C HIS A 181 -12.61 7.77 30.67
N LEU A 182 -11.33 7.74 31.07
CA LEU A 182 -10.88 8.32 32.34
C LEU A 182 -9.62 9.17 32.22
N VAL A 183 -9.72 10.43 32.63
CA VAL A 183 -8.56 11.25 32.93
C VAL A 183 -7.82 10.63 34.12
N TRP A 184 -6.49 10.52 33.98
CA TRP A 184 -5.59 9.71 34.84
C TRP A 184 -5.75 8.19 34.71
N GLY A 185 -6.50 7.72 33.71
CA GLY A 185 -6.64 6.30 33.38
C GLY A 185 -5.36 5.66 32.83
N GLY A 186 -4.46 6.46 32.24
CA GLY A 186 -3.15 6.04 31.76
C GLY A 186 -2.54 7.07 30.79
N ASP A 187 -1.21 7.08 30.70
CA ASP A 187 -0.45 7.85 29.69
C ASP A 187 0.27 6.87 28.76
N ALA A 188 0.34 7.16 27.46
CA ALA A 188 1.00 6.28 26.51
C ALA A 188 2.52 6.29 26.66
N ILE A 189 3.15 7.47 26.63
CA ILE A 189 4.61 7.60 26.79
C ILE A 189 4.91 8.63 27.88
N THR A 190 5.45 8.16 29.00
CA THR A 190 5.97 9.01 30.08
C THR A 190 7.48 9.03 30.02
N ILE A 191 8.10 10.21 30.10
CA ILE A 191 9.54 10.38 30.24
C ILE A 191 9.81 11.04 31.59
N ARG A 192 10.47 10.30 32.48
CA ARG A 192 10.77 10.74 33.84
C ARG A 192 11.99 10.00 34.35
N GLY A 193 13.04 10.73 34.68
CA GLY A 193 14.24 10.10 35.20
C GLY A 193 14.13 9.62 36.64
N SER A 194 14.87 8.56 36.94
CA SER A 194 15.00 8.03 38.30
C SER A 194 15.67 9.07 39.21
N GLY A 195 15.06 9.34 40.37
CA GLY A 195 15.60 10.30 41.35
C GLY A 195 15.67 11.75 40.85
N ASP A 196 14.72 12.16 40.00
CA ASP A 196 14.59 13.51 39.43
C ASP A 196 15.76 13.94 38.51
N THR A 197 16.55 13.00 37.98
CA THR A 197 17.64 13.30 37.02
C THR A 197 17.17 13.11 35.59
N ALA A 198 17.13 14.18 34.77
CA ALA A 198 16.72 14.09 33.36
C ALA A 198 17.43 12.95 32.58
N PRO A 199 16.70 11.99 31.97
CA PRO A 199 17.29 11.08 31.00
C PRO A 199 17.79 11.86 29.78
N SER A 200 18.75 11.28 29.07
CA SER A 200 19.38 11.90 27.91
C SER A 200 19.44 10.99 26.68
N GLY A 201 19.12 11.53 25.51
CA GLY A 201 19.15 10.79 24.25
C GLY A 201 17.98 9.81 24.16
N ILE A 202 16.83 10.28 23.71
CA ILE A 202 15.62 9.48 23.51
C ILE A 202 15.10 9.75 22.10
N TRP A 203 14.81 8.71 21.33
CA TRP A 203 14.18 8.82 20.03
C TRP A 203 12.89 8.01 19.99
N VAL A 204 11.78 8.69 19.70
CA VAL A 204 10.46 8.10 19.45
C VAL A 204 10.16 8.32 17.97
N ASP A 205 10.01 7.25 17.20
CA ASP A 205 9.92 7.33 15.73
C ASP A 205 8.88 6.36 15.16
N HIS A 206 8.10 6.76 14.16
CA HIS A 206 7.09 5.85 13.57
C HIS A 206 6.18 5.20 14.62
N VAL A 207 5.85 5.92 15.69
CA VAL A 207 4.95 5.43 16.73
C VAL A 207 3.52 5.87 16.42
N LYS A 208 2.55 5.00 16.69
CA LYS A 208 1.13 5.37 16.73
C LYS A 208 0.62 5.40 18.17
N VAL A 209 -0.15 6.43 18.53
CA VAL A 209 -0.87 6.52 19.81
C VAL A 209 -2.34 6.84 19.56
N SER A 210 -3.25 6.04 20.13
CA SER A 210 -4.70 6.23 20.02
C SER A 210 -5.44 5.76 21.28
N ASN A 211 -6.69 6.20 21.49
CA ASN A 211 -7.60 5.70 22.53
C ASN A 211 -6.96 5.56 23.94
N ILE A 212 -6.48 6.68 24.48
CA ILE A 212 -5.88 6.72 25.83
C ILE A 212 -6.63 7.66 26.77
N GLY A 213 -6.54 7.41 28.07
CA GLY A 213 -7.23 8.20 29.08
C GLY A 213 -6.64 9.61 29.27
N ARG A 214 -5.32 9.77 29.09
CA ARG A 214 -4.65 11.06 29.27
C ARG A 214 -3.51 11.29 28.28
N GLN A 215 -2.26 11.50 28.71
CA GLN A 215 -1.24 12.09 27.83
C GLN A 215 -0.73 11.11 26.78
N MET A 216 -0.69 11.53 25.52
CA MET A 216 0.00 10.77 24.47
C MET A 216 1.50 10.77 24.75
N VAL A 217 2.05 11.95 25.08
CA VAL A 217 3.43 12.07 25.55
C VAL A 217 3.50 13.04 26.73
N VAL A 218 4.21 12.64 27.79
CA VAL A 218 4.49 13.51 28.93
C VAL A 218 5.96 13.47 29.32
N VAL A 219 6.62 14.62 29.30
CA VAL A 219 7.93 14.82 29.93
C VAL A 219 7.68 15.44 31.30
N ASN A 220 8.03 14.70 32.35
CA ASN A 220 7.77 15.11 33.73
C ASN A 220 8.82 16.11 34.24
N PHE A 221 8.72 16.52 35.51
CA PHE A 221 9.54 17.59 36.10
C PHE A 221 11.06 17.34 36.12
N SER A 222 11.51 16.09 36.00
CA SER A 222 12.95 15.79 35.83
C SER A 222 13.52 16.32 34.51
N GLY A 223 12.67 16.52 33.50
CA GLY A 223 13.04 16.91 32.14
C GLY A 223 13.62 15.78 31.29
N ALA A 224 14.00 16.11 30.05
CA ALA A 224 14.60 15.19 29.08
C ALA A 224 15.63 15.91 28.17
N LYS A 225 16.88 15.47 28.16
CA LYS A 225 17.97 16.11 27.42
C LYS A 225 18.23 15.38 26.11
N GLY A 226 17.83 15.93 24.97
CA GLY A 226 18.06 15.27 23.69
C GLY A 226 16.95 14.29 23.35
N LEU A 227 15.70 14.77 23.29
CA LEU A 227 14.54 14.00 22.85
C LEU A 227 14.21 14.35 21.40
N THR A 228 14.03 13.35 20.55
CA THR A 228 13.44 13.53 19.22
C THR A 228 12.19 12.68 19.12
N ILE A 229 11.09 13.27 18.65
CA ILE A 229 9.83 12.62 18.31
C ILE A 229 9.60 12.86 16.83
N SER A 230 9.62 11.82 16.01
CA SER A 230 9.52 11.93 14.57
C SER A 230 8.58 10.93 13.89
N ASN A 231 8.07 11.30 12.73
CA ASN A 231 7.33 10.41 11.82
C ASN A 231 6.18 9.65 12.49
N SER A 232 5.60 10.19 13.57
CA SER A 232 4.66 9.49 14.43
C SER A 232 3.22 9.97 14.19
N ASP A 233 2.27 9.05 14.36
CA ASP A 233 0.83 9.28 14.24
C ASP A 233 0.18 9.40 15.64
N PHE A 234 -0.22 10.62 15.99
CA PHE A 234 -0.90 10.94 17.24
C PHE A 234 -2.38 11.17 16.95
N ASP A 235 -3.13 10.07 17.02
CA ASP A 235 -4.54 9.99 16.68
C ASP A 235 -5.43 10.30 17.89
N GLY A 236 -6.01 11.50 17.87
CA GLY A 236 -6.90 11.98 18.91
C GLY A 236 -8.37 11.58 18.72
N ASN A 237 -8.71 10.79 17.70
CA ASN A 237 -10.08 10.34 17.51
C ASN A 237 -10.49 9.45 18.69
N THR A 238 -11.56 9.83 19.39
CA THR A 238 -11.99 9.10 20.57
C THR A 238 -13.48 9.25 20.84
N GLU A 239 -14.11 8.19 21.35
CA GLU A 239 -15.48 8.27 21.83
C GLU A 239 -15.58 9.10 23.14
N TYR A 240 -14.50 9.13 23.94
CA TYR A 240 -14.45 9.78 25.25
C TYR A 240 -13.56 11.01 25.21
N SER A 241 -14.17 12.20 25.10
CA SER A 241 -13.43 13.46 24.97
C SER A 241 -13.71 14.42 26.11
N ALA A 242 -12.68 15.11 26.59
CA ALA A 242 -12.84 16.21 27.54
C ALA A 242 -13.45 17.46 26.87
N SER A 243 -13.32 17.60 25.55
CA SER A 243 -13.89 18.70 24.75
C SER A 243 -15.30 18.42 24.24
N CYS A 244 -15.83 17.20 24.43
CA CYS A 244 -17.21 16.83 24.08
C CYS A 244 -17.51 16.85 22.59
N ASP A 245 -16.57 16.45 21.76
CA ASP A 245 -16.63 16.58 20.31
C ASP A 245 -15.83 15.51 19.55
N GLY A 246 -15.46 14.43 20.25
CA GLY A 246 -14.72 13.31 19.69
C GLY A 246 -13.21 13.52 19.54
N ARG A 247 -12.68 14.64 20.05
CA ARG A 247 -11.26 14.98 19.95
C ARG A 247 -10.53 14.89 21.28
N HIS A 248 -9.32 14.33 21.26
CA HIS A 248 -8.52 14.13 22.46
C HIS A 248 -7.86 15.43 22.94
N TYR A 249 -8.03 15.77 24.22
CA TYR A 249 -7.48 17.02 24.78
C TYR A 249 -6.04 16.88 25.29
N TRP A 250 -5.60 15.65 25.56
CA TRP A 250 -4.37 15.40 26.31
C TRP A 250 -3.26 14.89 25.38
N GLY A 251 -2.82 15.73 24.43
CA GLY A 251 -1.74 15.37 23.52
C GLY A 251 -0.38 15.27 24.23
N PHE A 252 0.27 16.40 24.41
CA PHE A 252 1.64 16.53 24.87
C PHE A 252 1.75 17.45 26.07
N LEU A 253 2.48 17.01 27.09
CA LEU A 253 2.79 17.81 28.26
C LEU A 253 4.30 17.82 28.53
N LEU A 254 4.95 18.93 28.19
CA LEU A 254 6.40 19.01 28.09
C LEU A 254 6.96 19.95 29.17
N TYR A 255 7.37 19.37 30.31
CA TYR A 255 7.99 20.06 31.43
C TYR A 255 9.47 19.70 31.61
N GLY A 256 10.09 20.23 32.67
CA GLY A 256 11.39 19.76 33.16
C GLY A 256 12.36 20.88 33.51
N GLU A 257 13.21 20.66 34.53
CA GLU A 257 14.31 21.58 34.87
C GLU A 257 15.19 21.89 33.65
N THR A 258 15.43 20.88 32.80
CA THR A 258 16.02 21.07 31.47
C THR A 258 15.42 20.07 30.49
N THR A 259 14.78 20.57 29.44
CA THR A 259 14.17 19.75 28.39
C THR A 259 14.52 20.30 27.00
N GLN A 260 14.92 19.41 26.08
CA GLN A 260 15.36 19.73 24.72
C GLN A 260 14.73 18.74 23.75
N ILE A 261 13.82 19.22 22.88
CA ILE A 261 12.95 18.38 22.06
C ILE A 261 12.99 18.80 20.60
N SER A 262 13.18 17.84 19.70
CA SER A 262 12.84 17.95 18.27
C SER A 262 11.53 17.21 18.06
N LEU A 263 10.46 17.92 17.70
CA LEU A 263 9.17 17.36 17.32
C LEU A 263 9.03 17.57 15.81
N VAL A 264 9.37 16.57 15.00
CA VAL A 264 9.55 16.75 13.56
C VAL A 264 8.83 15.71 12.71
N GLY A 265 8.15 16.13 11.65
CA GLY A 265 7.51 15.18 10.72
C GLY A 265 6.38 14.35 11.33
N ASN A 266 5.65 14.83 12.34
CA ASN A 266 4.57 14.08 12.98
C ASN A 266 3.19 14.45 12.43
N TYR A 267 2.25 13.51 12.47
CA TYR A 267 0.83 13.76 12.23
C TYR A 267 0.08 13.83 13.55
N ILE A 268 -0.41 15.02 13.90
CA ILE A 268 -1.10 15.30 15.16
C ILE A 268 -2.51 15.73 14.82
N HIS A 269 -3.48 14.83 15.01
CA HIS A 269 -4.82 15.04 14.49
C HIS A 269 -5.94 14.68 15.45
N LYS A 270 -7.12 15.23 15.18
CA LYS A 270 -8.34 15.02 16.00
C LYS A 270 -8.10 15.35 17.46
N THR A 271 -7.39 16.44 17.74
CA THR A 271 -7.10 16.89 19.13
C THR A 271 -7.91 18.13 19.51
N SER A 272 -7.95 18.49 20.78
CA SER A 272 -8.66 19.72 21.23
C SER A 272 -7.85 20.59 22.19
N GLY A 273 -6.66 20.16 22.56
CA GLY A 273 -5.79 20.86 23.48
C GLY A 273 -4.42 20.21 23.58
N ARG A 274 -3.47 20.94 24.18
CA ARG A 274 -2.14 20.43 24.51
C ARG A 274 -1.44 19.76 23.33
N SER A 275 -1.46 20.37 22.15
CA SER A 275 -0.81 19.83 20.96
C SER A 275 0.26 20.79 20.42
N PRO A 276 1.35 21.08 21.15
CA PRO A 276 1.71 20.66 22.51
C PRO A 276 1.50 21.73 23.61
N LYS A 277 1.43 21.32 24.89
CA LYS A 277 1.63 22.22 26.06
C LYS A 277 3.08 22.15 26.56
N ILE A 278 3.72 23.30 26.74
CA ILE A 278 5.17 23.43 26.97
C ILE A 278 5.47 24.42 28.10
N GLY A 279 6.28 24.02 29.07
CA GLY A 279 6.71 24.88 30.19
C GLY A 279 5.56 25.23 31.16
N GLY A 280 5.82 26.13 32.10
CA GLY A 280 4.81 26.58 33.07
C GLY A 280 5.30 26.74 34.51
N THR A 281 6.58 26.48 34.82
CA THR A 281 7.19 26.85 36.11
C THR A 281 8.51 27.60 35.92
N ALA A 282 8.74 28.60 36.77
CA ALA A 282 9.82 29.60 36.59
C ALA A 282 11.26 29.04 36.73
N ASP A 283 11.40 27.83 37.26
CA ASP A 283 12.66 27.11 37.48
C ASP A 283 13.03 26.15 36.33
N GLN A 284 12.22 26.10 35.27
CA GLN A 284 12.43 25.23 34.11
C GLN A 284 13.21 25.91 32.98
N SER A 285 13.64 25.10 32.01
CA SER A 285 14.12 25.53 30.70
C SER A 285 13.75 24.48 29.66
N VAL A 286 12.69 24.74 28.89
CA VAL A 286 12.16 23.80 27.91
C VAL A 286 12.34 24.37 26.50
N VAL A 287 13.22 23.77 25.71
CA VAL A 287 13.52 24.17 24.32
C VAL A 287 12.90 23.17 23.36
N VAL A 288 12.05 23.63 22.44
CA VAL A 288 11.36 22.77 21.47
C VAL A 288 11.55 23.30 20.05
N HIS A 289 12.03 22.45 19.16
CA HIS A 289 12.04 22.66 17.71
C HIS A 289 10.89 21.86 17.10
N THR A 290 9.86 22.55 16.60
CA THR A 290 8.71 21.93 15.93
C THR A 290 8.80 22.20 14.43
N ALA A 291 9.09 21.17 13.63
CA ALA A 291 9.26 21.33 12.19
C ALA A 291 8.58 20.26 11.34
N ASN A 292 8.02 20.65 10.19
CA ASN A 292 7.39 19.73 9.24
C ASN A 292 6.31 18.81 9.82
N ASN A 293 5.64 19.21 10.89
CA ASN A 293 4.49 18.46 11.43
C ASN A 293 3.21 18.85 10.69
N TYR A 294 2.28 17.89 10.61
CA TYR A 294 0.93 18.10 10.13
C TYR A 294 -0.05 18.12 11.30
N PHE A 295 -0.59 19.30 11.61
CA PHE A 295 -1.66 19.48 12.58
C PHE A 295 -3.00 19.51 11.85
N TYR A 296 -3.87 18.55 12.14
CA TYR A 296 -5.15 18.42 11.44
C TYR A 296 -6.34 18.30 12.39
N ASP A 297 -7.38 19.07 12.12
CA ASP A 297 -8.67 18.95 12.80
C ASP A 297 -8.54 19.07 14.33
N ASN A 298 -8.14 20.26 14.79
CA ASN A 298 -8.11 20.60 16.21
C ASN A 298 -9.20 21.62 16.56
N SER A 299 -10.16 21.22 17.39
CA SER A 299 -11.34 22.03 17.70
C SER A 299 -11.14 23.08 18.79
N GLY A 300 -10.01 23.02 19.50
CA GLY A 300 -9.70 23.90 20.61
C GLY A 300 -8.42 24.67 20.33
N HIS A 301 -7.33 24.25 20.96
CA HIS A 301 -6.01 24.84 20.73
C HIS A 301 -4.90 23.80 20.53
N ALA A 302 -3.87 24.18 19.78
CA ALA A 302 -2.66 23.39 19.61
C ALA A 302 -1.58 23.79 20.63
N PHE A 303 -0.82 24.85 20.34
CA PHE A 303 0.31 25.28 21.17
C PHE A 303 -0.14 26.05 22.43
N ASP A 304 0.34 25.63 23.59
CA ASP A 304 0.26 26.33 24.88
C ASP A 304 1.69 26.50 25.41
N VAL A 305 2.32 27.62 25.03
CA VAL A 305 3.74 27.92 25.31
C VAL A 305 3.83 28.84 26.52
N ALA A 306 4.00 28.24 27.70
CA ALA A 306 3.99 28.95 28.97
C ALA A 306 5.39 29.38 29.42
N ALA A 307 5.47 29.98 30.62
CA ALA A 307 6.71 30.43 31.23
C ALA A 307 7.86 29.41 31.13
N SER A 308 9.06 29.92 30.82
CA SER A 308 10.30 29.13 30.64
C SER A 308 10.34 28.17 29.43
N ALA A 309 9.36 28.23 28.53
CA ALA A 309 9.42 27.57 27.23
C ALA A 309 10.07 28.47 26.16
N TYR A 310 10.82 27.85 25.25
CA TYR A 310 11.46 28.48 24.09
C TYR A 310 11.19 27.61 22.86
N VAL A 311 10.35 28.08 21.95
CA VAL A 311 9.81 27.25 20.86
C VAL A 311 10.08 27.89 19.52
N LEU A 312 10.60 27.11 18.57
CA LEU A 312 10.65 27.46 17.15
C LEU A 312 9.67 26.59 16.38
N ALA A 313 8.68 27.20 15.72
CA ALA A 313 7.78 26.52 14.79
C ALA A 313 8.04 26.95 13.36
N GLU A 314 8.62 26.07 12.54
CA GLU A 314 8.94 26.34 11.12
C GLU A 314 8.48 25.19 10.20
N GLY A 315 8.05 25.48 8.99
CA GLY A 315 7.67 24.46 7.99
C GLY A 315 6.51 23.53 8.39
N ASN A 316 5.70 23.86 9.41
CA ASN A 316 4.54 23.05 9.81
C ASN A 316 3.31 23.39 8.97
N TYR A 317 2.41 22.42 8.80
CA TYR A 317 1.15 22.59 8.12
C TYR A 317 -0.01 22.46 9.12
N PHE A 318 -0.87 23.47 9.20
CA PHE A 318 -2.06 23.49 10.05
C PHE A 318 -3.31 23.48 9.17
N ALA A 319 -4.16 22.49 9.32
CA ALA A 319 -5.46 22.41 8.66
C ALA A 319 -6.57 22.22 9.69
N SER A 320 -7.61 23.07 9.63
CA SER A 320 -8.75 22.99 10.54
C SER A 320 -8.35 23.05 12.02
N VAL A 321 -7.35 23.88 12.35
CA VAL A 321 -6.90 24.10 13.73
C VAL A 321 -7.48 25.41 14.22
N VAL A 322 -8.48 25.34 15.11
CA VAL A 322 -9.25 26.50 15.58
C VAL A 322 -8.35 27.55 16.21
N THR A 323 -7.45 27.16 17.12
CA THR A 323 -6.49 28.06 17.76
C THR A 323 -5.08 27.47 17.68
N PRO A 324 -4.27 27.80 16.65
CA PRO A 324 -2.92 27.25 16.52
C PRO A 324 -2.04 27.52 17.73
N ASN A 325 -2.13 28.70 18.35
CA ASN A 325 -1.47 28.94 19.63
C ASN A 325 -2.28 29.83 20.57
N LEU A 326 -2.15 29.55 21.87
CA LEU A 326 -2.55 30.49 22.92
C LEU A 326 -1.50 31.61 23.06
N ASP A 327 -1.97 32.81 23.36
CA ASP A 327 -1.13 33.98 23.65
C ASP A 327 -0.82 34.02 25.16
N ASP A 328 0.13 33.19 25.59
CA ASP A 328 0.69 33.24 26.95
C ASP A 328 2.02 34.00 26.92
N THR A 329 1.94 35.31 27.17
CA THR A 329 3.09 36.22 27.07
C THR A 329 4.22 35.93 28.06
N ASP A 330 4.02 35.01 29.02
CA ASP A 330 5.09 34.57 29.91
C ASP A 330 6.05 33.57 29.24
N GLY A 331 5.62 32.92 28.16
CA GLY A 331 6.45 32.01 27.34
C GLY A 331 7.25 32.71 26.24
N ASN A 332 8.01 31.94 25.45
CA ASN A 332 8.77 32.47 24.31
C ASN A 332 8.52 31.59 23.07
N PHE A 333 7.90 32.18 22.05
CA PHE A 333 7.47 31.46 20.86
C PHE A 333 7.91 32.21 19.60
N PHE A 334 8.70 31.56 18.76
CA PHE A 334 9.17 32.10 17.49
C PHE A 334 8.49 31.41 16.33
N VAL A 335 7.73 32.20 15.58
CA VAL A 335 7.03 31.80 14.35
C VAL A 335 7.59 32.66 13.22
N PRO A 336 8.39 32.11 12.30
CA PRO A 336 9.03 32.88 11.26
C PRO A 336 7.99 33.43 10.29
N THR A 337 8.02 34.74 10.05
CA THR A 337 7.20 35.41 9.04
C THR A 337 7.97 35.66 7.73
N THR A 338 9.29 35.45 7.75
CA THR A 338 10.19 35.59 6.59
C THR A 338 11.29 34.54 6.68
N GLY A 339 11.64 33.90 5.55
CA GLY A 339 12.60 32.80 5.54
C GLY A 339 13.97 33.15 6.13
N ASN A 340 14.49 34.36 5.90
CA ASN A 340 15.82 34.74 6.41
C ASN A 340 15.91 35.00 7.93
N ALA A 341 14.83 34.78 8.70
CA ALA A 341 14.80 35.10 10.13
C ALA A 341 15.67 34.15 10.99
N CYS A 342 16.00 32.95 10.49
CA CYS A 342 16.83 31.97 11.20
C CYS A 342 18.33 32.08 10.89
N ASP A 343 18.73 32.79 9.83
CA ASP A 343 20.10 32.76 9.31
C ASP A 343 21.13 33.13 10.38
N ALA A 344 20.87 34.19 11.15
CA ALA A 344 21.77 34.66 12.20
C ALA A 344 21.90 33.69 13.39
N SER A 345 20.83 32.97 13.75
CA SER A 345 20.81 32.07 14.90
C SER A 345 21.18 30.62 14.56
N LEU A 346 20.78 30.13 13.39
CA LEU A 346 20.89 28.73 12.97
C LEU A 346 21.87 28.50 11.81
N GLY A 347 22.28 29.55 11.08
CA GLY A 347 23.15 29.43 9.91
C GLY A 347 22.45 28.94 8.64
N ARG A 348 21.10 28.94 8.64
CA ARG A 348 20.23 28.65 7.50
C ARG A 348 18.94 29.46 7.59
N ASP A 349 18.25 29.61 6.46
CA ASP A 349 16.89 30.16 6.43
C ASP A 349 15.91 29.25 7.20
N CYS A 350 14.86 29.85 7.77
CA CYS A 350 13.69 29.13 8.27
C CYS A 350 12.74 28.78 7.12
N GLU A 351 11.94 27.75 7.33
CA GLU A 351 10.77 27.49 6.48
C GLU A 351 9.48 28.06 7.10
N LEU A 352 8.60 28.58 6.25
CA LEU A 352 7.34 29.18 6.71
C LEU A 352 6.29 28.11 7.00
N ASN A 353 5.47 28.34 8.03
CA ASN A 353 4.30 27.50 8.29
C ASN A 353 3.17 27.83 7.32
N ILE A 354 2.32 26.84 7.02
CA ILE A 354 1.08 27.04 6.24
C ILE A 354 -0.12 26.81 7.15
N LEU A 355 -1.13 27.66 6.99
CA LEU A 355 -2.40 27.60 7.70
C LEU A 355 -3.54 27.57 6.70
N THR A 356 -4.36 26.53 6.77
CA THR A 356 -5.56 26.32 5.96
C THR A 356 -6.73 26.13 6.93
N ASP A 357 -7.82 26.89 6.75
CA ASP A 357 -9.01 26.84 7.61
C ASP A 357 -8.70 26.84 9.13
N SER A 358 -7.62 27.52 9.49
CA SER A 358 -7.08 27.56 10.86
C SER A 358 -7.06 28.99 11.39
N GLY A 359 -7.02 29.14 12.71
CA GLY A 359 -6.83 30.44 13.36
C GLY A 359 -5.46 31.06 13.07
N ASP A 360 -5.17 32.22 13.66
CA ASP A 360 -3.87 32.86 13.49
C ASP A 360 -2.78 32.12 14.29
N LEU A 361 -1.58 32.00 13.71
CA LEU A 361 -0.37 31.57 14.41
C LEU A 361 0.59 32.76 14.54
N ALA A 362 0.88 33.15 15.78
CA ALA A 362 1.67 34.35 16.07
C ALA A 362 2.77 34.07 17.10
N GLY A 363 3.98 34.55 16.80
CA GLY A 363 5.11 34.54 17.71
C GLY A 363 5.06 35.67 18.74
N TYR A 364 5.76 35.48 19.85
CA TYR A 364 5.95 36.44 20.93
C TYR A 364 7.25 36.15 21.69
N ASN A 365 7.90 37.21 22.17
CA ASN A 365 9.22 37.12 22.81
C ASN A 365 10.28 36.39 21.95
N GLU A 366 10.23 36.58 20.63
CA GLU A 366 11.05 35.87 19.62
C GLU A 366 12.56 36.10 19.83
N ASP A 367 12.96 37.29 20.30
CA ASP A 367 14.36 37.61 20.64
C ASP A 367 14.92 36.64 21.70
N SER A 368 14.10 36.23 22.67
CA SER A 368 14.52 35.24 23.68
C SER A 368 14.78 33.88 23.05
N VAL A 369 13.97 33.49 22.05
CA VAL A 369 14.11 32.23 21.33
C VAL A 369 15.34 32.27 20.42
N THR A 370 15.52 33.29 19.59
CA THR A 370 16.68 33.37 18.69
C THR A 370 18.02 33.39 19.44
N ASN A 371 18.07 34.05 20.61
CA ASN A 371 19.23 34.03 21.50
C ASN A 371 19.56 32.62 22.01
N ILE A 372 18.55 31.82 22.40
CA ILE A 372 18.79 30.46 22.88
C ILE A 372 19.12 29.50 21.73
N LEU A 373 18.45 29.63 20.58
CA LEU A 373 18.68 28.82 19.37
C LEU A 373 20.12 28.90 18.86
N SER A 374 20.80 30.03 19.08
CA SER A 374 22.22 30.21 18.73
C SER A 374 23.14 29.20 19.43
N SER A 375 22.70 28.62 20.56
CA SER A 375 23.45 27.57 21.27
C SER A 375 23.20 26.16 20.71
N TYR A 376 22.27 26.01 19.75
CA TYR A 376 21.79 24.74 19.21
C TYR A 376 21.88 24.66 17.68
N GLN A 377 22.84 25.37 17.08
CA GLN A 377 23.05 25.39 15.62
C GLN A 377 23.24 24.00 15.01
N THR A 378 23.91 23.09 15.71
CA THR A 378 24.12 21.73 15.21
C THR A 378 22.84 20.90 15.30
N GLN A 379 22.14 20.93 16.43
CA GLN A 379 20.95 20.10 16.66
C GLN A 379 19.76 20.59 15.83
N ILE A 380 19.51 21.90 15.79
CA ILE A 380 18.35 22.49 15.11
C ILE A 380 18.70 22.92 13.68
N GLY A 381 19.86 23.55 13.49
CA GLY A 381 20.32 23.98 12.16
C GLY A 381 20.76 22.82 11.27
N GLY A 382 21.19 21.69 11.86
CA GLY A 382 21.53 20.47 11.12
C GLY A 382 20.34 19.65 10.62
N TYR A 383 19.11 19.93 11.08
CA TYR A 383 17.90 19.32 10.53
C TYR A 383 17.47 20.08 9.27
N ALA A 384 17.32 19.34 8.17
CA ALA A 384 16.85 19.88 6.90
C ALA A 384 15.33 20.02 6.92
N VAL A 385 14.87 21.26 7.10
CA VAL A 385 13.44 21.58 7.13
C VAL A 385 12.97 21.75 5.68
N ALA A 386 11.92 21.03 5.31
CA ALA A 386 11.25 21.18 4.02
C ALA A 386 10.23 22.33 4.06
N ALA A 387 9.82 22.84 2.90
CA ALA A 387 8.67 23.75 2.85
C ALA A 387 7.44 23.03 3.40
N ALA A 388 6.55 23.76 4.09
CA ALA A 388 5.34 23.16 4.65
C ALA A 388 4.49 22.53 3.54
N SER A 389 4.11 21.27 3.73
CA SER A 389 3.22 20.51 2.84
C SER A 389 2.07 19.92 3.60
N GLN A 390 0.93 19.82 2.93
CA GLN A 390 -0.13 18.93 3.38
C GLN A 390 0.32 17.50 3.11
N PHE A 391 0.26 16.64 4.12
CA PHE A 391 0.59 15.23 3.97
C PHE A 391 -0.70 14.41 3.86
N THR A 392 -0.68 13.37 3.03
CA THR A 392 -1.71 12.33 3.05
C THR A 392 -1.51 11.45 4.28
N ALA A 393 -2.59 11.19 5.02
CA ALA A 393 -2.57 10.25 6.14
C ALA A 393 -2.36 8.82 5.59
N SER A 394 -1.12 8.35 5.60
CA SER A 394 -0.72 6.99 5.22
C SER A 394 0.32 6.48 6.22
N ASN A 395 0.36 5.16 6.41
CA ASN A 395 1.42 4.45 7.15
C ASN A 395 2.80 4.62 6.49
N ASP A 396 2.85 5.08 5.22
CA ASP A 396 4.09 5.41 4.52
C ASP A 396 4.69 6.76 4.95
N ASN A 397 3.87 7.61 5.58
CA ASN A 397 4.25 8.97 5.99
C ASN A 397 4.36 9.09 7.53
N PHE A 398 3.51 8.40 8.29
CA PHE A 398 3.44 8.50 9.75
C PHE A 398 3.01 7.19 10.42
N GLY A 399 3.49 6.95 11.63
CA GLY A 399 2.99 5.87 12.49
C GLY A 399 3.61 4.51 12.15
N VAL A 400 2.86 3.44 12.42
CA VAL A 400 3.35 2.05 12.28
C VAL A 400 3.26 1.57 10.83
N GLY A 401 4.29 0.87 10.35
CA GLY A 401 4.38 0.45 8.95
C GLY A 401 5.73 -0.14 8.58
N ALA A 402 6.04 -0.18 7.29
CA ALA A 402 7.38 -0.49 6.83
C ALA A 402 8.30 0.71 7.16
N LEU A 403 9.32 0.50 8.00
CA LEU A 403 10.27 1.56 8.33
C LEU A 403 11.07 1.95 7.08
N PRO A 404 11.08 3.23 6.67
CA PRO A 404 11.88 3.67 5.54
C PRO A 404 13.38 3.65 5.90
N ASP A 405 14.22 3.15 5.00
CA ASP A 405 15.68 3.22 5.17
C ASP A 405 16.14 4.70 5.18
N SER A 406 16.99 5.04 6.14
CA SER A 406 17.31 6.42 6.54
C SER A 406 18.00 7.26 5.46
N SER A 407 17.22 7.95 4.60
CA SER A 407 17.70 9.15 3.85
C SER A 407 16.61 10.08 3.30
N SER A 408 15.32 9.91 3.61
CA SER A 408 14.26 10.78 3.06
C SER A 408 14.07 12.09 3.82
N THR A 409 14.44 13.21 3.19
CA THR A 409 13.81 14.51 3.46
C THR A 409 12.51 14.63 2.66
N MET A 410 11.43 14.97 3.37
CA MET A 410 10.06 15.19 2.88
C MET A 410 10.00 16.06 1.62
N THR A 411 9.40 15.57 0.53
CA THR A 411 9.14 16.35 -0.70
C THR A 411 7.77 17.02 -0.63
N SER A 412 7.77 18.35 -0.53
CA SER A 412 6.59 19.21 -0.63
C SER A 412 6.31 19.61 -2.09
N ALA A 413 5.07 19.44 -2.55
CA ALA A 413 4.59 19.97 -3.82
C ALA A 413 4.56 21.51 -3.79
N ALA A 414 5.44 22.17 -4.55
CA ALA A 414 5.44 23.62 -4.72
C ALA A 414 5.15 24.00 -6.19
N THR A 415 3.97 24.55 -6.43
CA THR A 415 3.66 25.34 -7.61
C THR A 415 4.42 26.67 -7.53
N THR A 416 5.23 27.00 -8.54
CA THR A 416 5.77 28.37 -8.68
C THR A 416 5.48 28.94 -10.06
N ASN A 417 4.76 30.06 -10.02
CA ASN A 417 4.57 31.02 -11.09
C ASN A 417 5.90 31.62 -11.54
N GLU A 418 6.01 31.83 -12.85
CA GLU A 418 7.10 32.54 -13.51
C GLU A 418 7.38 33.92 -12.90
N ALA A 419 8.66 34.21 -12.67
CA ALA A 419 9.19 35.57 -12.71
C ALA A 419 10.64 35.62 -13.23
N ALA A 420 10.73 35.99 -14.51
CA ALA A 420 11.72 36.89 -15.10
C ALA A 420 13.23 36.65 -14.85
N SER A 421 13.88 36.06 -15.86
CA SER A 421 15.33 36.15 -16.04
C SER A 421 15.74 37.53 -16.58
N THR A 422 16.62 38.22 -15.85
CA THR A 422 17.42 39.34 -16.37
C THR A 422 18.65 38.80 -17.08
N SER A 423 18.72 38.94 -18.41
CA SER A 423 19.96 38.82 -19.19
C SER A 423 20.53 40.19 -19.51
N ILE A 424 21.84 40.35 -19.29
CA ILE A 424 22.64 41.47 -19.77
C ILE A 424 23.34 41.00 -21.05
N ARG A 425 23.06 41.64 -22.20
CA ARG A 425 23.97 42.56 -22.94
C ARG A 425 23.63 42.64 -24.45
N GLY A 426 23.37 43.86 -24.93
CA GLY A 426 23.99 44.39 -26.16
C GLY A 426 23.13 44.56 -27.43
N SER A 427 22.70 45.82 -27.66
CA SER A 427 22.60 46.57 -28.94
C SER A 427 22.44 45.79 -30.26
N SER A 428 21.47 46.10 -31.13
CA SER A 428 21.36 47.40 -31.82
C SER A 428 20.13 47.50 -32.75
N SER A 429 19.56 48.70 -32.79
CA SER A 429 18.91 49.44 -33.91
C SER A 429 17.85 48.79 -34.80
N GLY A 430 16.70 49.50 -34.95
CA GLY A 430 16.04 49.66 -36.25
C GLY A 430 14.50 49.70 -36.24
N THR A 431 13.98 50.91 -36.07
CA THR A 431 12.68 51.47 -36.54
C THR A 431 12.02 50.78 -37.75
N ASP A 432 10.72 50.48 -37.71
CA ASP A 432 9.62 51.33 -38.25
C ASP A 432 8.28 50.57 -38.47
N GLU A 433 7.22 51.38 -38.48
CA GLU A 433 5.78 51.12 -38.53
C GLU A 433 5.16 50.47 -39.80
N ILE A 434 4.09 49.68 -39.58
CA ILE A 434 2.71 49.69 -40.16
C ILE A 434 2.51 49.63 -41.70
N VAL A 435 1.60 48.73 -42.15
CA VAL A 435 0.37 48.98 -42.96
C VAL A 435 -0.07 47.76 -43.83
N THR A 436 -1.29 47.30 -43.50
CA THR A 436 -2.37 46.56 -44.21
C THR A 436 -2.52 46.58 -45.75
N ALA A 437 -3.01 45.45 -46.32
CA ALA A 437 -4.30 45.30 -47.08
C ALA A 437 -4.28 44.44 -48.40
N THR A 438 -5.03 43.32 -48.39
CA THR A 438 -5.97 42.70 -49.39
C THR A 438 -5.83 42.82 -50.93
N SER A 439 -6.00 41.70 -51.67
CA SER A 439 -7.20 41.36 -52.52
C SER A 439 -7.02 40.21 -53.57
N THR A 440 -7.92 39.19 -53.52
CA THR A 440 -8.70 38.45 -54.57
C THR A 440 -8.17 37.90 -55.93
N ALA A 441 -8.27 36.54 -56.07
CA ALA A 441 -9.11 35.68 -56.98
C ALA A 441 -8.79 35.28 -58.46
N SER A 442 -8.97 33.95 -58.72
CA SER A 442 -9.46 33.21 -59.95
C SER A 442 -8.47 32.93 -61.12
N SER A 443 -8.36 31.78 -61.82
CA SER A 443 -9.04 30.44 -61.87
C SER A 443 -8.28 29.43 -62.79
N ALA A 444 -8.31 28.13 -62.40
CA ALA A 444 -8.45 26.85 -63.17
C ALA A 444 -7.43 26.33 -64.24
N ALA A 445 -6.83 25.14 -63.99
CA ALA A 445 -7.00 23.87 -64.76
C ALA A 445 -6.10 22.70 -64.22
N GLU A 446 -6.62 21.47 -64.26
CA GLU A 446 -6.16 20.15 -63.71
C GLU A 446 -4.82 19.61 -64.33
N THR A 447 -4.07 18.61 -63.81
CA THR A 447 -4.44 17.39 -63.04
C THR A 447 -3.24 16.78 -62.26
N GLU A 448 -3.56 16.17 -61.11
CA GLU A 448 -2.90 15.10 -60.33
C GLU A 448 -1.48 15.26 -59.72
N LYS A 449 -1.44 15.63 -58.42
CA LYS A 449 -0.71 14.91 -57.37
C LYS A 449 -1.16 15.35 -55.97
N SER A 450 -1.21 14.38 -55.06
CA SER A 450 -1.41 14.45 -53.61
C SER A 450 -0.78 15.68 -52.92
N SER A 451 -1.56 16.41 -52.11
CA SER A 451 -1.22 16.88 -50.75
C SER A 451 -2.26 17.88 -50.18
N ALA A 452 -2.64 17.62 -48.92
CA ALA A 452 -2.95 18.54 -47.82
C ALA A 452 -3.99 19.68 -48.00
N VAL A 453 -5.07 19.59 -47.22
CA VAL A 453 -5.82 20.74 -46.69
C VAL A 453 -6.15 20.48 -45.21
N THR A 454 -5.59 21.36 -44.38
CA THR A 454 -6.06 21.88 -43.09
C THR A 454 -6.35 20.90 -41.96
N SER A 455 -5.91 21.25 -40.76
CA SER A 455 -6.77 21.96 -39.80
C SER A 455 -6.02 22.22 -38.51
N SER A 456 -6.47 23.26 -37.81
CA SER A 456 -6.15 23.63 -36.44
C SER A 456 -5.83 22.43 -35.55
N SER A 457 -4.67 22.46 -34.90
CA SER A 457 -4.39 21.63 -33.74
C SER A 457 -5.41 21.98 -32.65
N ALA A 458 -6.48 21.20 -32.59
CA ALA A 458 -7.32 21.08 -31.41
C ALA A 458 -6.48 20.39 -30.33
N ILE A 459 -6.52 20.97 -29.13
CA ILE A 459 -6.02 20.39 -27.90
C ILE A 459 -6.81 19.09 -27.69
N GLY A 460 -6.13 17.96 -27.51
CA GLY A 460 -6.77 16.67 -27.29
C GLY A 460 -7.56 16.69 -25.97
N ALA A 461 -8.83 16.32 -26.08
CA ALA A 461 -9.75 15.96 -25.01
C ALA A 461 -9.11 14.92 -24.05
N ALA A 462 -9.26 15.11 -22.74
CA ALA A 462 -8.86 14.12 -21.74
C ALA A 462 -9.99 13.08 -21.62
N THR A 463 -9.76 11.85 -22.07
CA THR A 463 -10.72 10.75 -21.92
C THR A 463 -10.53 10.07 -20.57
N VAL A 464 -11.61 9.88 -19.79
CA VAL A 464 -11.57 9.06 -18.58
C VAL A 464 -11.74 7.61 -19.01
N ASP A 465 -10.76 6.78 -18.67
CA ASP A 465 -10.82 5.34 -18.88
C ASP A 465 -11.41 4.66 -17.65
N THR A 466 -12.45 3.85 -17.85
CA THR A 466 -13.10 3.11 -16.76
C THR A 466 -12.65 1.65 -16.70
N GLY A 467 -11.82 1.18 -17.64
CA GLY A 467 -11.50 -0.23 -17.83
C GLY A 467 -12.63 -1.02 -18.52
N ILE A 468 -12.49 -2.35 -18.58
CA ILE A 468 -13.48 -3.27 -19.17
C ILE A 468 -14.30 -3.91 -18.05
N ALA A 469 -15.63 -3.78 -18.13
CA ALA A 469 -16.53 -4.49 -17.23
C ALA A 469 -16.33 -6.02 -17.32
N PRO A 470 -16.04 -6.72 -16.21
CA PRO A 470 -15.99 -8.17 -16.21
C PRO A 470 -17.40 -8.77 -16.11
N GLY A 471 -17.50 -10.10 -16.12
CA GLY A 471 -18.75 -10.81 -15.85
C GLY A 471 -19.85 -10.54 -16.88
N VAL A 472 -21.11 -10.70 -16.46
CA VAL A 472 -22.29 -10.52 -17.33
C VAL A 472 -22.45 -9.12 -17.91
N ALA A 473 -21.85 -8.09 -17.31
CA ALA A 473 -21.81 -6.73 -17.86
C ALA A 473 -20.69 -6.48 -18.88
N ALA A 474 -19.95 -7.51 -19.31
CA ALA A 474 -18.92 -7.38 -20.33
C ALA A 474 -19.43 -6.66 -21.59
N GLY A 475 -18.68 -5.66 -22.04
CA GLY A 475 -19.07 -4.77 -23.15
C GLY A 475 -19.83 -3.51 -22.73
N THR A 476 -20.05 -3.28 -21.43
CA THR A 476 -20.56 -2.00 -20.92
C THR A 476 -19.54 -0.88 -21.18
N THR A 477 -20.00 0.23 -21.76
CA THR A 477 -19.17 1.38 -22.15
C THR A 477 -19.60 2.70 -21.47
N GLY A 478 -20.79 2.73 -20.87
CA GLY A 478 -21.30 3.92 -20.19
C GLY A 478 -21.46 5.12 -21.13
N GLY A 479 -20.86 6.25 -20.74
CA GLY A 479 -20.78 7.47 -21.55
C GLY A 479 -19.83 7.39 -22.75
N GLY A 480 -19.04 6.30 -22.86
CA GLY A 480 -18.02 6.11 -23.87
C GLY A 480 -16.88 7.14 -23.77
N SER A 481 -16.20 7.41 -24.88
CA SER A 481 -15.07 8.35 -24.94
C SER A 481 -15.50 9.83 -25.10
N ILE A 482 -16.68 10.21 -24.59
CA ILE A 482 -17.15 11.60 -24.64
C ILE A 482 -16.40 12.45 -23.60
N GLU A 483 -16.18 13.73 -23.93
CA GLU A 483 -15.53 14.68 -23.03
C GLU A 483 -16.19 14.68 -21.64
N PRO A 484 -15.42 14.52 -20.56
CA PRO A 484 -15.94 14.53 -19.21
C PRO A 484 -16.59 15.86 -18.84
N VAL A 485 -17.67 15.78 -18.07
CA VAL A 485 -18.29 16.93 -17.40
C VAL A 485 -18.06 16.82 -15.89
N TYR A 486 -17.76 17.96 -15.29
CA TYR A 486 -17.46 18.10 -13.87
C TYR A 486 -18.57 18.94 -13.24
N PRO A 487 -19.61 18.33 -12.64
CA PRO A 487 -20.65 19.09 -11.96
C PRO A 487 -20.04 19.90 -10.82
N THR A 488 -20.48 21.15 -10.67
CA THR A 488 -20.05 22.03 -9.57
C THR A 488 -21.13 22.21 -8.51
N THR A 489 -22.36 21.78 -8.82
CA THR A 489 -23.53 21.88 -7.95
C THR A 489 -24.35 20.58 -7.98
N THR A 490 -25.13 20.35 -6.93
CA THR A 490 -26.06 19.21 -6.83
C THR A 490 -27.10 19.20 -7.96
N ASP A 491 -27.57 20.37 -8.39
CA ASP A 491 -28.49 20.51 -9.53
C ASP A 491 -27.85 20.10 -10.87
N GLU A 492 -26.58 20.47 -11.09
CA GLU A 492 -25.83 20.05 -12.28
C GLU A 492 -25.61 18.53 -12.29
N LEU A 493 -25.23 17.95 -11.15
CA LEU A 493 -25.06 16.49 -11.03
C LEU A 493 -26.37 15.75 -11.39
N ILE A 494 -27.50 16.15 -10.79
CA ILE A 494 -28.81 15.59 -11.12
C ILE A 494 -29.13 15.75 -12.61
N SER A 495 -28.88 16.94 -13.17
CA SER A 495 -29.19 17.22 -14.57
C SER A 495 -28.36 16.38 -15.52
N TYR A 496 -27.06 16.22 -15.28
CA TYR A 496 -26.16 15.43 -16.12
C TYR A 496 -26.50 13.95 -16.07
N LEU A 497 -26.79 13.39 -14.89
CA LEU A 497 -27.14 11.98 -14.78
C LEU A 497 -28.47 11.63 -15.48
N LYS A 498 -29.44 12.55 -15.48
CA LYS A 498 -30.79 12.29 -15.98
C LYS A 498 -30.99 12.52 -17.48
N ASP A 499 -30.20 13.38 -18.10
CA ASP A 499 -30.49 13.76 -19.48
C ASP A 499 -30.25 12.63 -20.50
N SER A 500 -30.74 12.85 -21.72
CA SER A 500 -30.69 11.86 -22.79
C SER A 500 -29.33 11.78 -23.51
N GLU A 501 -28.39 12.68 -23.22
CA GLU A 501 -27.10 12.70 -23.90
C GLU A 501 -26.16 11.69 -23.24
N PRO A 502 -25.35 10.93 -23.99
CA PRO A 502 -24.33 10.10 -23.36
C PRO A 502 -23.32 11.00 -22.63
N ARG A 503 -22.92 10.64 -21.41
CA ARG A 503 -22.04 11.48 -20.57
C ARG A 503 -21.05 10.68 -19.76
N VAL A 504 -19.85 11.24 -19.65
CA VAL A 504 -18.88 10.92 -18.61
C VAL A 504 -18.94 12.01 -17.55
N VAL A 505 -19.39 11.68 -16.35
CA VAL A 505 -19.61 12.60 -15.22
C VAL A 505 -18.57 12.28 -14.16
N VAL A 506 -17.66 13.22 -13.89
CA VAL A 506 -16.55 13.03 -12.96
C VAL A 506 -16.82 13.80 -11.67
N LEU A 507 -16.81 13.10 -10.53
CA LEU A 507 -16.95 13.69 -9.19
C LEU A 507 -15.57 13.95 -8.60
N ASN A 508 -15.16 15.21 -8.58
CA ASN A 508 -13.90 15.65 -7.97
C ASN A 508 -14.11 16.39 -6.63
N GLN A 509 -15.31 16.25 -6.06
CA GLN A 509 -15.71 16.86 -4.80
C GLN A 509 -16.91 16.11 -4.22
N GLU A 510 -17.17 16.36 -2.94
CA GLU A 510 -18.34 15.88 -2.23
C GLU A 510 -19.63 16.62 -2.66
N PHE A 511 -20.72 15.86 -2.80
CA PHE A 511 -22.07 16.37 -3.02
C PHE A 511 -22.98 15.99 -1.86
N ASP A 512 -23.17 16.94 -0.93
CA ASP A 512 -24.09 16.78 0.19
C ASP A 512 -25.51 17.22 -0.16
N PHE A 513 -26.44 16.26 -0.19
CA PHE A 513 -27.86 16.49 -0.45
C PHE A 513 -28.70 16.66 0.81
N ARG A 514 -28.12 16.51 2.01
CA ARG A 514 -28.86 16.68 3.27
C ARG A 514 -29.40 18.10 3.36
N GLY A 515 -30.65 18.23 3.77
CA GLY A 515 -31.39 19.47 3.91
C GLY A 515 -31.86 20.09 2.60
N THR A 516 -31.42 19.61 1.42
CA THR A 516 -31.77 20.21 0.12
C THR A 516 -33.26 20.11 -0.20
N MET A 517 -33.94 19.09 0.34
CA MET A 517 -35.38 18.85 0.17
C MET A 517 -36.17 18.99 1.48
N GLY A 518 -35.53 19.53 2.52
CA GLY A 518 -36.09 19.61 3.87
C GLY A 518 -36.35 18.25 4.51
N SER A 519 -36.93 18.27 5.70
CA SER A 519 -37.26 17.07 6.47
C SER A 519 -38.77 16.89 6.63
N THR A 520 -39.20 15.65 6.78
CA THR A 520 -40.59 15.30 7.16
C THR A 520 -40.58 14.65 8.54
N THR A 521 -41.53 15.06 9.39
CA THR A 521 -41.82 14.39 10.67
C THR A 521 -43.22 13.83 10.61
N GLU A 522 -43.35 12.54 10.85
CA GLU A 522 -44.62 11.83 10.83
C GLU A 522 -44.63 10.65 11.80
N THR A 523 -45.79 10.03 11.97
CA THR A 523 -45.91 8.82 12.79
C THR A 523 -45.31 7.64 12.03
N GLY A 524 -44.21 7.11 12.55
CA GLY A 524 -43.63 5.84 12.16
C GLY A 524 -43.94 4.72 13.14
N CYS A 525 -43.21 3.63 13.00
CA CYS A 525 -43.34 2.45 13.82
C CYS A 525 -42.02 2.08 14.48
N ARG A 526 -42.05 1.85 15.79
CA ARG A 526 -40.99 1.21 16.54
C ARG A 526 -41.31 -0.28 16.71
N PRO A 527 -40.69 -1.19 15.96
CA PRO A 527 -40.99 -2.62 16.03
C PRO A 527 -40.48 -3.25 17.33
N ASP A 528 -40.90 -4.48 17.59
CA ASP A 528 -40.46 -5.28 18.75
C ASP A 528 -38.94 -5.40 18.85
N TYR A 529 -38.24 -5.79 17.79
CA TYR A 529 -36.78 -5.93 17.79
C TYR A 529 -36.06 -4.61 18.13
N THR A 530 -36.58 -3.46 17.68
CA THR A 530 -36.03 -2.14 18.03
C THR A 530 -36.25 -1.83 19.51
N ARG A 531 -37.42 -2.18 20.08
CA ARG A 531 -37.66 -1.99 21.51
C ARG A 531 -36.80 -2.92 22.36
N GLU A 532 -36.60 -4.15 21.92
CA GLU A 532 -35.74 -5.12 22.57
C GLU A 532 -34.29 -4.61 22.55
N CYS A 533 -33.79 -4.17 21.40
CA CYS A 533 -32.47 -3.56 21.29
C CYS A 533 -32.29 -2.35 22.22
N ILE A 534 -33.22 -1.40 22.19
CA ILE A 534 -33.19 -0.23 23.07
C ILE A 534 -33.19 -0.65 24.55
N ALA A 535 -33.91 -1.73 24.89
CA ALA A 535 -33.96 -2.24 26.26
C ALA A 535 -32.67 -2.97 26.68
N GLU A 536 -31.90 -3.53 25.74
CA GLU A 536 -30.58 -4.13 26.02
C GLU A 536 -29.57 -3.09 26.51
N ASN A 537 -29.68 -1.84 26.04
CA ASN A 537 -28.81 -0.73 26.42
C ASN A 537 -27.31 -1.10 26.28
N ASN A 538 -26.98 -1.81 25.19
CA ASN A 538 -25.68 -2.40 24.94
C ASN A 538 -24.72 -1.48 24.15
N GLY A 539 -25.14 -0.24 23.88
CA GLY A 539 -24.37 0.77 23.15
C GLY A 539 -24.85 1.01 21.72
N TYR A 540 -25.66 0.11 21.15
CA TYR A 540 -26.22 0.29 19.81
C TYR A 540 -27.64 0.84 19.84
N GLN A 541 -27.95 1.66 18.85
CA GLN A 541 -29.29 2.09 18.53
C GLN A 541 -29.88 1.12 17.49
N SER A 542 -31.20 1.13 17.36
CA SER A 542 -31.88 0.34 16.32
C SER A 542 -32.76 1.25 15.47
N GLN A 543 -33.21 0.75 14.33
CA GLN A 543 -33.89 1.55 13.33
C GLN A 543 -35.41 1.56 13.56
N ASP A 544 -36.00 2.75 13.70
CA ASP A 544 -37.45 2.89 13.56
C ASP A 544 -37.86 2.76 12.09
N VAL A 545 -39.15 2.53 11.83
CA VAL A 545 -39.67 2.21 10.50
C VAL A 545 -40.56 3.36 10.02
N ILE A 546 -40.26 3.90 8.84
CA ILE A 546 -41.18 4.80 8.15
C ILE A 546 -42.34 3.98 7.59
N LEU A 547 -43.58 4.37 7.91
CA LEU A 547 -44.78 3.64 7.48
C LEU A 547 -45.13 3.92 6.03
N ASN A 548 -45.69 2.94 5.34
CA ASN A 548 -46.27 3.13 4.01
C ASN A 548 -47.49 4.05 4.07
N ASP A 549 -47.71 4.83 3.01
CA ASP A 549 -48.86 5.72 2.87
C ASP A 549 -50.18 4.99 3.16
N GLY A 550 -50.89 5.44 4.21
CA GLY A 550 -52.18 4.90 4.62
C GLY A 550 -52.13 3.75 5.64
N ASP A 551 -50.95 3.24 6.02
CA ASP A 551 -50.80 2.20 7.06
C ASP A 551 -50.91 2.76 8.48
N THR A 552 -52.09 3.29 8.81
CA THR A 552 -52.39 3.80 10.17
C THR A 552 -52.47 2.72 11.25
N ALA A 553 -52.48 1.43 10.86
CA ALA A 553 -52.60 0.29 11.75
C ALA A 553 -51.26 -0.40 12.03
N MET A 554 -50.15 0.07 11.46
CA MET A 554 -48.81 -0.50 11.65
C MET A 554 -48.76 -2.01 11.34
N SER A 555 -49.44 -2.42 10.28
CA SER A 555 -49.63 -3.85 9.95
C SER A 555 -49.41 -4.20 8.49
N GLN A 556 -49.19 -3.19 7.64
CA GLN A 556 -49.04 -3.34 6.19
C GLN A 556 -47.62 -2.99 5.72
N THR A 557 -46.84 -2.30 6.56
CA THR A 557 -45.46 -1.91 6.28
C THR A 557 -44.50 -2.99 6.72
N GLY A 558 -43.69 -3.50 5.79
CA GLY A 558 -42.61 -4.45 6.11
C GLY A 558 -41.59 -3.84 7.06
N GLY A 559 -41.10 -4.64 8.01
CA GLY A 559 -40.18 -4.20 9.07
C GLY A 559 -40.88 -3.75 10.36
N CYS A 560 -42.19 -3.54 10.35
CA CYS A 560 -42.95 -3.12 11.54
C CYS A 560 -43.64 -4.31 12.25
N SER A 561 -42.87 -5.20 12.88
CA SER A 561 -43.40 -6.30 13.69
C SER A 561 -43.86 -5.82 15.07
N ASP A 562 -45.10 -6.15 15.46
CA ASP A 562 -45.73 -5.76 16.72
C ASP A 562 -45.45 -4.29 17.10
N GLY A 563 -45.62 -3.38 16.14
CA GLY A 563 -45.19 -1.99 16.20
C GLY A 563 -45.84 -1.12 17.27
N THR A 564 -45.05 -0.20 17.85
CA THR A 564 -45.56 0.92 18.66
C THR A 564 -45.37 2.23 17.89
N ALA A 565 -46.38 3.11 17.90
CA ALA A 565 -46.28 4.40 17.22
C ALA A 565 -45.18 5.28 17.83
N VAL A 566 -44.36 5.88 16.98
CA VAL A 566 -43.28 6.82 17.34
C VAL A 566 -43.20 7.93 16.29
N ASP A 567 -42.77 9.13 16.68
CA ASP A 567 -42.48 10.17 15.69
C ASP A 567 -41.13 9.88 15.03
N VAL A 568 -41.12 9.71 13.72
CA VAL A 568 -39.90 9.57 12.91
C VAL A 568 -39.66 10.87 12.15
N THR A 569 -38.39 11.28 12.07
CA THR A 569 -37.98 12.43 11.25
C THR A 569 -36.89 11.98 10.29
N TYR A 570 -37.09 12.26 9.01
CA TYR A 570 -36.16 11.90 7.95
C TYR A 570 -35.93 13.05 6.99
N ASP A 571 -34.75 13.07 6.38
CA ASP A 571 -34.45 13.92 5.26
C ASP A 571 -35.15 13.41 3.99
N ASN A 572 -35.87 14.29 3.30
CA ASN A 572 -36.60 13.91 2.09
C ASN A 572 -35.66 13.60 0.92
N ALA A 573 -34.43 14.11 0.91
CA ALA A 573 -33.50 13.90 -0.19
C ALA A 573 -33.15 12.41 -0.35
N ALA A 574 -32.93 11.69 0.75
CA ALA A 574 -32.58 10.26 0.73
C ALA A 574 -33.72 9.35 0.22
N LYS A 575 -34.97 9.84 0.21
CA LYS A 575 -36.13 9.11 -0.33
C LYS A 575 -36.43 9.42 -1.79
N ASP A 576 -35.75 10.41 -2.36
CA ASP A 576 -35.89 10.81 -3.75
C ASP A 576 -34.59 10.44 -4.48
N PHE A 577 -34.64 9.52 -5.43
CA PHE A 577 -33.42 9.08 -6.10
C PHE A 577 -32.90 10.10 -7.11
N MET A 578 -31.58 10.14 -7.31
CA MET A 578 -30.99 10.71 -8.52
C MET A 578 -31.14 9.72 -9.66
N VAL A 579 -31.91 10.10 -10.69
CA VAL A 579 -32.12 9.24 -11.86
C VAL A 579 -30.89 9.27 -12.77
N VAL A 580 -30.34 8.09 -13.07
CA VAL A 580 -29.25 7.86 -14.02
C VAL A 580 -29.85 7.22 -15.27
N GLY A 581 -29.89 7.98 -16.37
CA GLY A 581 -30.40 7.49 -17.65
C GLY A 581 -29.38 6.61 -18.39
N SER A 582 -29.71 6.20 -19.62
CA SER A 582 -28.81 5.38 -20.44
C SER A 582 -27.50 6.09 -20.84
N ASN A 583 -26.48 5.28 -21.12
CA ASN A 583 -25.17 5.70 -21.63
C ASN A 583 -24.49 6.73 -20.71
N LYS A 584 -24.38 6.38 -19.43
CA LYS A 584 -23.77 7.23 -18.40
C LYS A 584 -22.56 6.54 -17.81
N THR A 585 -21.49 7.29 -17.64
CA THR A 585 -20.38 6.95 -16.76
C THR A 585 -20.41 7.96 -15.62
N LEU A 586 -20.50 7.49 -14.38
CA LEU A 586 -20.34 8.28 -13.17
C LEU A 586 -19.10 7.77 -12.44
N VAL A 587 -18.09 8.62 -12.28
CA VAL A 587 -16.79 8.19 -11.75
C VAL A 587 -16.21 9.21 -10.78
N GLY A 588 -15.64 8.77 -9.65
CA GLY A 588 -14.95 9.66 -8.72
C GLY A 588 -13.47 9.85 -9.07
N GLU A 589 -12.94 11.03 -8.74
CA GLU A 589 -11.51 11.36 -8.85
C GLU A 589 -10.83 11.19 -7.48
N GLY A 590 -9.97 10.17 -7.39
CA GLY A 590 -9.40 9.73 -6.11
C GLY A 590 -10.50 9.47 -5.09
N THR A 591 -10.28 9.93 -3.85
CA THR A 591 -11.26 9.81 -2.76
C THR A 591 -12.30 10.93 -2.71
N SER A 592 -12.29 11.84 -3.68
CA SER A 592 -13.13 13.06 -3.64
C SER A 592 -14.57 12.81 -4.08
N GLY A 593 -14.85 11.72 -4.80
CA GLY A 593 -16.17 11.40 -5.32
C GLY A 593 -17.13 10.86 -4.26
N VAL A 594 -17.72 11.75 -3.45
CA VAL A 594 -18.62 11.38 -2.35
C VAL A 594 -20.03 11.93 -2.58
N ILE A 595 -21.06 11.10 -2.40
CA ILE A 595 -22.47 11.49 -2.42
C ILE A 595 -23.07 11.24 -1.03
N ILE A 596 -23.48 12.33 -0.37
CA ILE A 596 -24.04 12.27 0.98
C ILE A 596 -25.55 12.53 0.95
N GLY A 597 -26.32 11.65 1.58
CA GLY A 597 -27.75 11.88 1.85
C GLY A 597 -28.70 11.66 0.66
N LYS A 598 -28.26 11.06 -0.45
CA LYS A 598 -29.11 10.73 -1.61
C LYS A 598 -28.59 9.52 -2.39
N GLY A 599 -29.50 8.65 -2.84
CA GLY A 599 -29.17 7.44 -3.60
C GLY A 599 -29.33 7.61 -5.12
N LEU A 600 -28.90 6.59 -5.87
CA LEU A 600 -29.01 6.50 -7.32
C LEU A 600 -30.18 5.59 -7.72
N TRP A 601 -30.98 6.02 -8.70
CA TRP A 601 -31.88 5.15 -9.46
C TRP A 601 -31.34 5.02 -10.87
N ILE A 602 -30.77 3.86 -11.20
CA ILE A 602 -30.36 3.54 -12.57
C ILE A 602 -31.61 3.13 -13.35
N ASP A 603 -32.00 4.00 -14.30
CA ASP A 603 -33.21 3.92 -15.13
C ASP A 603 -32.82 3.97 -16.61
N GLY A 604 -31.85 3.14 -17.00
CA GLY A 604 -31.37 3.06 -18.38
C GLY A 604 -30.23 2.06 -18.60
N ASP A 605 -30.10 1.59 -19.84
CA ASP A 605 -29.04 0.65 -20.24
C ASP A 605 -27.67 1.32 -20.39
N ASN A 606 -26.61 0.50 -20.36
CA ASN A 606 -25.22 0.91 -20.62
C ASN A 606 -24.77 1.98 -19.61
N VAL A 607 -24.63 1.60 -18.35
CA VAL A 607 -24.28 2.50 -17.25
C VAL A 607 -23.07 1.97 -16.47
N VAL A 608 -22.08 2.84 -16.27
CA VAL A 608 -20.91 2.59 -15.42
C VAL A 608 -20.98 3.51 -14.21
N VAL A 609 -20.84 2.97 -13.01
CA VAL A 609 -20.65 3.72 -11.77
C VAL A 609 -19.39 3.20 -11.10
N GLN A 610 -18.38 4.06 -10.94
CA GLN A 610 -17.05 3.63 -10.51
C GLN A 610 -16.41 4.59 -9.50
N ASN A 611 -15.67 4.07 -8.52
CA ASN A 611 -14.81 4.87 -7.63
C ASN A 611 -15.58 6.00 -6.89
N ILE A 612 -16.77 5.72 -6.36
CA ILE A 612 -17.53 6.70 -5.56
C ILE A 612 -17.96 6.13 -4.20
N HIS A 613 -18.12 7.02 -3.22
CA HIS A 613 -18.68 6.71 -1.91
C HIS A 613 -20.11 7.23 -1.80
N ILE A 614 -21.08 6.37 -1.49
CA ILE A 614 -22.47 6.77 -1.19
C ILE A 614 -22.74 6.55 0.31
N THR A 615 -23.11 7.60 1.04
CA THR A 615 -23.28 7.52 2.51
C THR A 615 -24.37 8.43 3.09
N ASP A 616 -24.76 8.14 4.34
CA ASP A 616 -25.66 8.93 5.21
C ASP A 616 -27.11 9.11 4.69
N LEU A 617 -27.73 8.04 4.20
CA LEU A 617 -29.12 8.05 3.73
C LEU A 617 -30.11 7.68 4.85
N ASN A 618 -30.36 8.59 5.80
CA ASN A 618 -31.22 8.35 6.97
C ASN A 618 -30.91 7.00 7.68
N PRO A 619 -29.66 6.75 8.12
CA PRO A 619 -29.23 5.44 8.64
C PRO A 619 -30.05 4.94 9.83
N HIS A 620 -30.70 5.84 10.57
CA HIS A 620 -31.55 5.55 11.72
C HIS A 620 -32.95 5.01 11.38
N LEU A 621 -33.30 4.90 10.10
CA LEU A 621 -34.67 4.55 9.69
C LEU A 621 -34.72 3.48 8.60
N VAL A 622 -35.49 2.42 8.85
CA VAL A 622 -35.94 1.50 7.80
C VAL A 622 -36.87 2.27 6.85
N TRP A 623 -36.67 2.05 5.55
CA TRP A 623 -37.25 2.84 4.46
C TRP A 623 -36.76 4.30 4.40
N GLY A 624 -35.63 4.60 5.05
CA GLY A 624 -34.97 5.91 5.03
C GLY A 624 -34.33 6.29 3.69
N GLY A 625 -34.03 5.30 2.85
CA GLY A 625 -33.45 5.45 1.52
C GLY A 625 -32.64 4.20 1.15
N ASP A 626 -32.59 3.86 -0.15
CA ASP A 626 -31.66 2.86 -0.67
C ASP A 626 -30.51 3.59 -1.38
N ALA A 627 -29.28 3.06 -1.33
CA ALA A 627 -28.12 3.71 -1.96
C ALA A 627 -28.15 3.57 -3.48
N ILE A 628 -28.39 2.35 -3.99
CA ILE A 628 -28.52 2.08 -5.42
C ILE A 628 -29.77 1.24 -5.66
N TYR A 629 -30.68 1.77 -6.48
CA TYR A 629 -31.86 1.08 -6.97
C TYR A 629 -31.80 0.99 -8.49
N MET A 630 -32.22 -0.14 -9.05
CA MET A 630 -32.28 -0.30 -10.50
C MET A 630 -33.32 -1.33 -10.91
N GLN A 631 -33.90 -1.16 -12.09
CA GLN A 631 -34.76 -2.14 -12.72
C GLN A 631 -35.00 -1.79 -14.18
N GLY A 632 -35.37 -2.77 -14.99
CA GLY A 632 -35.93 -2.54 -16.31
C GLY A 632 -37.32 -1.90 -16.28
N THR A 633 -38.00 -2.01 -17.43
CA THR A 633 -39.40 -1.61 -17.60
C THR A 633 -40.30 -2.84 -17.56
N ASP A 634 -41.62 -2.65 -17.38
CA ASP A 634 -42.60 -3.76 -17.35
C ASP A 634 -42.51 -4.71 -18.57
N ASP A 635 -41.95 -4.26 -19.70
CA ASP A 635 -41.86 -5.01 -20.95
C ASP A 635 -40.45 -5.56 -21.26
N ARG A 636 -39.40 -5.20 -20.48
CA ARG A 636 -38.01 -5.64 -20.68
C ARG A 636 -37.11 -5.32 -19.49
N ALA A 637 -36.23 -6.26 -19.12
CA ALA A 637 -35.10 -6.04 -18.22
C ALA A 637 -34.11 -4.99 -18.73
N MET A 638 -33.39 -4.36 -17.80
CA MET A 638 -32.28 -3.44 -18.10
C MET A 638 -31.01 -4.23 -18.45
N GLU A 639 -30.14 -3.68 -19.30
CA GLU A 639 -28.92 -4.35 -19.73
C GLU A 639 -27.67 -3.45 -19.58
N ASN A 640 -26.53 -4.08 -19.34
CA ASN A 640 -25.17 -3.53 -19.36
C ASN A 640 -24.96 -2.49 -18.26
N VAL A 641 -25.00 -2.95 -17.01
CA VAL A 641 -24.72 -2.11 -15.84
C VAL A 641 -23.51 -2.65 -15.08
N TRP A 642 -22.54 -1.77 -14.85
CA TRP A 642 -21.32 -2.08 -14.13
C TRP A 642 -21.13 -1.15 -12.93
N LEU A 643 -21.07 -1.76 -11.74
CA LEU A 643 -20.75 -1.10 -10.48
C LEU A 643 -19.37 -1.57 -10.02
N ASP A 644 -18.42 -0.66 -9.86
CA ASP A 644 -17.03 -1.02 -9.60
C ASP A 644 -16.36 -0.08 -8.58
N HIS A 645 -15.52 -0.58 -7.67
CA HIS A 645 -14.80 0.27 -6.71
C HIS A 645 -15.74 1.23 -5.94
N LEU A 646 -16.93 0.77 -5.57
CA LEU A 646 -17.87 1.57 -4.79
C LEU A 646 -17.66 1.33 -3.31
N LYS A 647 -17.69 2.39 -2.50
CA LYS A 647 -17.93 2.26 -1.05
C LYS A 647 -19.36 2.64 -0.75
N ILE A 648 -20.07 1.81 0.02
CA ILE A 648 -21.43 2.12 0.48
C ILE A 648 -21.50 1.91 1.99
N SER A 649 -21.89 2.94 2.74
CA SER A 649 -21.98 2.93 4.20
C SER A 649 -23.16 3.76 4.72
N SER A 650 -23.57 3.57 5.97
CA SER A 650 -24.55 4.43 6.66
C SER A 650 -25.87 4.65 5.88
N ILE A 651 -26.51 3.55 5.44
CA ILE A 651 -27.75 3.58 4.64
C ILE A 651 -28.96 3.20 5.50
N GLY A 652 -30.11 3.85 5.30
CA GLY A 652 -31.34 3.57 6.05
C GLY A 652 -31.99 2.23 5.68
N ARG A 653 -31.89 1.82 4.41
CA ARG A 653 -32.37 0.52 3.93
C ARG A 653 -31.30 -0.12 3.03
N GLN A 654 -31.59 -0.45 1.77
CA GLN A 654 -30.71 -1.32 0.97
C GLN A 654 -29.48 -0.58 0.43
N MET A 655 -28.31 -1.23 0.46
CA MET A 655 -27.14 -0.72 -0.27
C MET A 655 -27.30 -0.94 -1.78
N LEU A 656 -27.86 -2.08 -2.20
CA LEU A 656 -28.12 -2.37 -3.62
C LEU A 656 -29.43 -3.14 -3.81
N VAL A 657 -30.22 -2.74 -4.80
CA VAL A 657 -31.51 -3.37 -5.15
C VAL A 657 -31.68 -3.50 -6.66
N THR A 658 -31.98 -4.71 -7.13
CA THR A 658 -32.65 -4.91 -8.42
C THR A 658 -34.15 -5.12 -8.20
N GLY A 659 -34.97 -4.37 -8.94
CA GLY A 659 -36.42 -4.46 -8.91
C GLY A 659 -36.95 -5.57 -9.82
N PHE A 660 -38.23 -5.91 -9.65
CA PHE A 660 -38.86 -7.08 -10.27
C PHE A 660 -38.87 -7.11 -11.80
N ALA A 661 -38.75 -5.97 -12.47
CA ALA A 661 -38.64 -5.90 -13.93
C ALA A 661 -37.28 -6.42 -14.45
N GLY A 662 -36.32 -6.65 -13.55
CA GLY A 662 -35.07 -7.37 -13.79
C GLY A 662 -33.95 -6.55 -14.43
N VAL A 663 -32.73 -7.09 -14.31
CA VAL A 663 -31.50 -6.55 -14.90
C VAL A 663 -30.70 -7.68 -15.54
N ASN A 664 -30.79 -7.80 -16.86
CA ASN A 664 -30.26 -8.92 -17.63
C ASN A 664 -28.72 -8.97 -17.70
N SER A 665 -28.02 -7.90 -17.35
CA SER A 665 -26.57 -7.93 -17.17
C SER A 665 -26.11 -6.88 -16.16
N LEU A 666 -25.86 -7.33 -14.92
CA LEU A 666 -25.28 -6.54 -13.83
C LEU A 666 -23.96 -7.16 -13.34
N THR A 667 -22.86 -6.41 -13.39
CA THR A 667 -21.63 -6.78 -12.69
C THR A 667 -21.40 -5.83 -11.53
N VAL A 668 -21.12 -6.39 -10.36
CA VAL A 668 -20.71 -5.68 -9.15
C VAL A 668 -19.33 -6.20 -8.77
N SER A 669 -18.30 -5.37 -8.93
CA SER A 669 -16.91 -5.76 -8.71
C SER A 669 -16.16 -4.82 -7.77
N ASN A 670 -15.23 -5.35 -6.98
CA ASN A 670 -14.29 -4.57 -6.18
C ASN A 670 -14.97 -3.55 -5.22
N CYS A 671 -16.24 -3.77 -4.85
CA CYS A 671 -16.98 -2.85 -3.99
C CYS A 671 -16.82 -3.20 -2.51
N GLU A 672 -16.81 -2.18 -1.66
CA GLU A 672 -16.87 -2.26 -0.20
C GLU A 672 -18.30 -1.98 0.28
N PHE A 673 -18.96 -3.01 0.81
CA PHE A 673 -20.24 -2.91 1.50
C PHE A 673 -19.99 -2.85 3.01
N ASP A 674 -19.86 -1.61 3.51
CA ASP A 674 -19.49 -1.31 4.90
C ASP A 674 -20.74 -1.23 5.79
N GLY A 675 -20.97 -2.31 6.55
CA GLY A 675 -22.11 -2.44 7.44
C GLY A 675 -21.91 -1.86 8.85
N VAL A 676 -20.78 -1.20 9.15
CA VAL A 676 -20.57 -0.59 10.47
C VAL A 676 -21.63 0.49 10.70
N THR A 677 -22.46 0.32 11.73
CA THR A 677 -23.56 1.25 12.01
C THR A 677 -23.90 1.35 13.49
N GLU A 678 -24.18 2.56 13.95
CA GLU A 678 -24.80 2.77 15.26
C GLU A 678 -26.26 2.33 15.29
N TYR A 679 -26.94 2.29 14.14
CA TYR A 679 -28.36 1.98 14.00
C TYR A 679 -28.55 0.57 13.43
N SER A 680 -28.37 -0.42 14.28
CA SER A 680 -28.38 -1.83 13.92
C SER A 680 -29.75 -2.47 14.19
N ALA A 681 -30.36 -3.07 13.18
CA ALA A 681 -31.58 -3.87 13.35
C ALA A 681 -31.33 -5.13 14.20
N SER A 682 -30.10 -5.67 14.16
CA SER A 682 -29.62 -6.80 14.94
C SER A 682 -29.05 -6.43 16.32
N CYS A 683 -29.02 -5.14 16.66
CA CYS A 683 -28.54 -4.62 17.94
C CYS A 683 -27.07 -4.91 18.27
N ASP A 684 -26.20 -4.99 17.27
CA ASP A 684 -24.84 -5.49 17.44
C ASP A 684 -23.79 -4.73 16.61
N GLY A 685 -24.16 -3.53 16.14
CA GLY A 685 -23.29 -2.67 15.33
C GLY A 685 -23.26 -3.02 13.85
N ARG A 686 -24.07 -3.97 13.39
CA ARG A 686 -24.06 -4.47 12.00
C ARG A 686 -25.33 -4.10 11.23
N HIS A 687 -25.16 -3.76 9.96
CA HIS A 687 -26.24 -3.36 9.06
C HIS A 687 -26.96 -4.57 8.46
N TYR A 688 -28.28 -4.57 8.45
CA TYR A 688 -29.08 -5.72 7.99
C TYR A 688 -29.51 -5.64 6.52
N TRP A 689 -29.59 -4.44 5.96
CA TRP A 689 -30.22 -4.21 4.65
C TRP A 689 -29.14 -4.03 3.58
N THR A 690 -28.47 -5.11 3.20
CA THR A 690 -27.30 -5.03 2.29
C THR A 690 -27.73 -5.08 0.82
N MET A 691 -28.18 -6.22 0.30
CA MET A 691 -28.45 -6.49 -1.11
C MET A 691 -29.77 -7.24 -1.34
N ILE A 692 -30.54 -6.80 -2.33
CA ILE A 692 -31.65 -7.57 -2.93
C ILE A 692 -31.39 -7.71 -4.43
N LEU A 693 -31.27 -8.96 -4.88
CA LEU A 693 -31.13 -9.33 -6.28
C LEU A 693 -32.40 -10.10 -6.70
N SER A 694 -33.34 -9.41 -7.34
CA SER A 694 -34.63 -9.96 -7.75
C SER A 694 -35.07 -9.53 -9.15
N GLY A 695 -35.78 -10.43 -9.84
CA GLY A 695 -36.51 -10.17 -11.09
C GLY A 695 -36.21 -11.22 -12.17
N ASP A 696 -37.22 -11.75 -12.85
CA ASP A 696 -37.17 -12.99 -13.66
C ASP A 696 -36.07 -13.06 -14.74
N ASP A 697 -35.63 -11.91 -15.25
CA ASP A 697 -34.55 -11.78 -16.25
C ASP A 697 -33.30 -11.12 -15.63
N THR A 698 -33.04 -11.34 -14.33
CA THR A 698 -31.89 -10.75 -13.64
C THR A 698 -30.69 -11.69 -13.67
N GLN A 699 -29.56 -11.20 -14.17
CA GLN A 699 -28.28 -11.90 -14.18
C GLN A 699 -27.22 -11.04 -13.51
N VAL A 700 -26.53 -11.60 -12.51
CA VAL A 700 -25.55 -10.85 -11.70
C VAL A 700 -24.22 -11.59 -11.60
N SER A 701 -23.13 -10.88 -11.86
CA SER A 701 -21.78 -11.27 -11.44
C SER A 701 -21.38 -10.44 -10.22
N LEU A 702 -21.24 -11.10 -9.06
CA LEU A 702 -20.78 -10.51 -7.80
C LEU A 702 -19.33 -10.96 -7.58
N LEU A 703 -18.36 -10.12 -7.93
CA LEU A 703 -16.96 -10.49 -8.07
C LEU A 703 -16.07 -9.67 -7.13
N ASN A 704 -15.18 -10.30 -6.35
CA ASN A 704 -14.16 -9.59 -5.58
C ASN A 704 -14.71 -8.48 -4.67
N ASN A 705 -15.88 -8.64 -4.05
CA ASN A 705 -16.43 -7.62 -3.16
C ASN A 705 -16.00 -7.86 -1.71
N TYR A 706 -15.78 -6.78 -0.95
CA TYR A 706 -15.58 -6.84 0.48
C TYR A 706 -16.89 -6.49 1.19
N ILE A 707 -17.46 -7.46 1.91
CA ILE A 707 -18.77 -7.35 2.55
C ILE A 707 -18.56 -7.59 4.04
N HIS A 708 -18.71 -6.56 4.87
CA HIS A 708 -18.34 -6.68 6.27
C HIS A 708 -19.27 -5.97 7.23
N HIS A 709 -19.28 -6.45 8.47
CA HIS A 709 -20.12 -5.90 9.53
C HIS A 709 -21.60 -5.86 9.13
N VAL A 710 -22.07 -6.86 8.39
CA VAL A 710 -23.48 -7.00 8.01
C VAL A 710 -24.16 -8.11 8.80
N SER A 711 -25.48 -8.02 8.94
CA SER A 711 -26.29 -8.99 9.69
C SER A 711 -27.41 -9.63 8.89
N GLY A 712 -27.53 -9.34 7.59
CA GLY A 712 -28.50 -10.01 6.73
C GLY A 712 -28.50 -9.50 5.30
N ARG A 713 -29.28 -10.20 4.46
CA ARG A 713 -29.51 -9.84 3.06
C ARG A 713 -28.23 -9.58 2.29
N ALA A 714 -27.20 -10.41 2.47
CA ALA A 714 -25.89 -10.14 1.89
C ALA A 714 -25.38 -11.29 1.01
N PRO A 715 -26.11 -11.72 -0.05
CA PRO A 715 -27.35 -11.15 -0.61
C PRO A 715 -28.65 -11.93 -0.33
N LYS A 716 -29.81 -11.23 -0.43
CA LYS A 716 -31.11 -11.89 -0.70
C LYS A 716 -31.33 -12.02 -2.20
N ILE A 717 -31.67 -13.22 -2.68
CA ILE A 717 -31.80 -13.53 -4.12
C ILE A 717 -33.13 -14.24 -4.38
N ASP A 718 -33.93 -13.73 -5.32
CA ASP A 718 -35.19 -14.34 -5.78
C ASP A 718 -35.29 -14.23 -7.32
N SER A 719 -35.85 -15.21 -8.01
CA SER A 719 -36.08 -15.17 -9.48
C SER A 719 -34.87 -14.70 -10.32
N SER A 720 -33.62 -15.00 -9.93
CA SER A 720 -32.42 -14.41 -10.54
C SER A 720 -31.31 -15.45 -10.74
N VAL A 721 -30.41 -15.21 -11.68
CA VAL A 721 -29.19 -16.03 -11.88
C VAL A 721 -27.99 -15.25 -11.36
N VAL A 722 -27.25 -15.81 -10.39
CA VAL A 722 -26.14 -15.11 -9.73
C VAL A 722 -24.89 -15.96 -9.72
N HIS A 723 -23.79 -15.37 -10.21
CA HIS A 723 -22.44 -15.89 -10.03
C HIS A 723 -21.74 -15.06 -8.95
N ALA A 724 -21.50 -15.66 -7.78
CA ALA A 724 -20.78 -15.03 -6.68
C ALA A 724 -19.40 -15.66 -6.54
N ALA A 725 -18.36 -14.91 -6.90
CA ALA A 725 -17.00 -15.39 -6.93
C ALA A 725 -16.01 -14.46 -6.21
N ASN A 726 -15.09 -15.07 -5.44
CA ASN A 726 -13.96 -14.39 -4.80
C ASN A 726 -14.30 -13.19 -3.90
N ASN A 727 -15.52 -13.13 -3.38
CA ASN A 727 -15.89 -12.09 -2.42
C ASN A 727 -15.41 -12.49 -1.01
N TYR A 728 -15.16 -11.49 -0.17
CA TYR A 728 -14.73 -11.64 1.21
C TYR A 728 -15.81 -11.15 2.18
N TRP A 729 -16.37 -12.09 2.95
CA TRP A 729 -17.25 -11.78 4.07
C TRP A 729 -16.46 -11.73 5.37
N TRP A 730 -16.59 -10.64 6.11
CA TRP A 730 -15.89 -10.47 7.38
C TRP A 730 -16.75 -9.88 8.50
N ASN A 731 -16.63 -10.47 9.69
CA ASN A 731 -17.25 -9.98 10.92
C ASN A 731 -18.77 -9.77 10.78
N CYS A 732 -19.47 -10.76 10.25
CA CYS A 732 -20.93 -10.77 10.12
C CYS A 732 -21.59 -11.44 11.33
N SER A 733 -22.89 -11.27 11.54
CA SER A 733 -23.59 -11.90 12.70
C SER A 733 -24.88 -12.63 12.38
N GLY A 734 -25.36 -12.52 11.14
CA GLY A 734 -26.63 -13.08 10.71
C GLY A 734 -26.47 -14.10 9.60
N HIS A 735 -26.82 -13.71 8.38
CA HIS A 735 -26.69 -14.56 7.20
C HIS A 735 -26.18 -13.80 5.98
N ALA A 736 -25.37 -14.47 5.17
CA ALA A 736 -24.96 -13.99 3.86
C ALA A 736 -26.04 -14.29 2.81
N PHE A 737 -26.11 -15.52 2.29
CA PHE A 737 -27.01 -15.89 1.19
C PHE A 737 -28.41 -16.34 1.64
N ASP A 738 -29.44 -15.54 1.32
CA ASP A 738 -30.86 -15.91 1.39
C ASP A 738 -31.42 -16.14 -0.02
N VAL A 739 -31.33 -17.38 -0.51
CA VAL A 739 -31.68 -17.76 -1.89
C VAL A 739 -33.09 -18.37 -1.95
N GLY A 740 -34.08 -17.57 -2.34
CA GLY A 740 -35.49 -17.94 -2.42
C GLY A 740 -35.92 -18.55 -3.76
N ASP A 741 -37.22 -18.50 -4.03
CA ASP A 741 -37.85 -19.20 -5.17
C ASP A 741 -37.26 -18.74 -6.52
N ASP A 742 -37.14 -19.68 -7.46
CA ASP A 742 -36.70 -19.45 -8.84
C ASP A 742 -35.33 -18.74 -8.98
N ALA A 743 -34.50 -18.74 -7.94
CA ALA A 743 -33.11 -18.29 -7.99
C ALA A 743 -32.13 -19.44 -8.30
N TYR A 744 -31.07 -19.13 -9.05
CA TYR A 744 -30.02 -20.05 -9.46
C TYR A 744 -28.65 -19.44 -9.18
N VAL A 745 -27.92 -20.00 -8.22
CA VAL A 745 -26.71 -19.36 -7.68
C VAL A 745 -25.51 -20.31 -7.72
N LEU A 746 -24.40 -19.82 -8.25
CA LEU A 746 -23.08 -20.44 -8.10
C LEU A 746 -22.26 -19.62 -7.10
N ILE A 747 -21.80 -20.28 -6.03
CA ILE A 747 -21.01 -19.66 -4.96
C ILE A 747 -19.63 -20.35 -4.94
N GLU A 748 -18.59 -19.73 -5.48
CA GLU A 748 -17.27 -20.35 -5.64
C GLU A 748 -16.10 -19.41 -5.29
N GLY A 749 -14.98 -19.94 -4.79
CA GLY A 749 -13.78 -19.16 -4.48
C GLY A 749 -13.96 -18.05 -3.42
N ASN A 750 -15.08 -18.01 -2.70
CA ASN A 750 -15.36 -16.98 -1.71
C ASN A 750 -14.70 -17.28 -0.36
N TYR A 751 -14.37 -16.23 0.39
CA TYR A 751 -13.78 -16.35 1.73
C TYR A 751 -14.76 -15.83 2.79
N PHE A 752 -15.13 -16.68 3.75
CA PHE A 752 -16.01 -16.34 4.86
C PHE A 752 -15.23 -16.39 6.17
N ASP A 753 -15.21 -15.28 6.89
CA ASP A 753 -14.50 -15.14 8.16
C ASP A 753 -15.42 -14.57 9.23
N GLY A 754 -15.78 -15.41 10.20
CA GLY A 754 -16.76 -15.07 11.22
C GLY A 754 -18.16 -14.82 10.66
N GLU A 755 -18.61 -15.58 9.65
CA GLU A 755 -19.99 -15.56 9.14
C GLU A 755 -20.78 -16.73 9.73
N PRO A 756 -21.71 -16.49 10.69
CA PRO A 756 -22.41 -17.58 11.37
C PRO A 756 -23.34 -18.39 10.46
N THR A 757 -23.90 -17.77 9.41
CA THR A 757 -24.83 -18.43 8.49
C THR A 757 -24.50 -18.08 7.03
N PRO A 758 -23.48 -18.71 6.42
CA PRO A 758 -23.11 -18.43 5.03
C PRO A 758 -24.29 -18.58 4.05
N ASN A 759 -25.19 -19.55 4.26
CA ASN A 759 -26.47 -19.58 3.56
C ASN A 759 -27.61 -20.08 4.45
N VAL A 760 -28.81 -19.51 4.26
CA VAL A 760 -29.99 -19.84 5.06
C VAL A 760 -30.51 -21.24 4.74
N GLU A 761 -30.68 -22.07 5.77
CA GLU A 761 -31.29 -23.40 5.64
C GLU A 761 -32.79 -23.34 5.30
N GLY A 762 -33.25 -24.21 4.41
CA GLY A 762 -34.68 -24.39 4.12
C GLY A 762 -35.30 -23.41 3.12
N SER A 763 -34.51 -22.51 2.51
CA SER A 763 -34.95 -21.76 1.33
C SER A 763 -34.99 -22.66 0.07
N THR A 764 -35.69 -22.20 -0.96
CA THR A 764 -36.19 -23.05 -2.06
C THR A 764 -35.40 -22.94 -3.36
N GLY A 765 -34.57 -21.91 -3.53
CA GLY A 765 -33.80 -21.70 -4.75
C GLY A 765 -32.73 -22.76 -5.00
N SER A 766 -32.20 -22.79 -6.20
CA SER A 766 -31.13 -23.71 -6.60
C SER A 766 -29.78 -23.07 -6.29
N ILE A 767 -28.91 -23.77 -5.55
CA ILE A 767 -27.55 -23.31 -5.24
C ILE A 767 -26.59 -24.42 -5.63
N PHE A 768 -25.48 -24.05 -6.25
CA PHE A 768 -24.31 -24.89 -6.41
C PHE A 768 -23.19 -24.34 -5.51
N VAL A 769 -22.75 -25.17 -4.55
CA VAL A 769 -21.59 -24.90 -3.70
C VAL A 769 -20.52 -25.94 -4.02
N PRO A 770 -19.38 -25.55 -4.62
CA PRO A 770 -18.28 -26.45 -4.87
C PRO A 770 -17.68 -26.96 -3.56
N THR A 771 -17.42 -28.25 -3.55
CA THR A 771 -16.69 -29.01 -2.54
C THR A 771 -15.65 -29.87 -3.26
N ASP A 772 -14.68 -30.40 -2.51
CA ASP A 772 -13.70 -31.36 -3.05
C ASP A 772 -14.35 -32.55 -3.80
N SER A 773 -15.61 -32.86 -3.49
CA SER A 773 -16.33 -34.02 -4.03
C SER A 773 -17.19 -33.75 -5.27
N ASN A 774 -17.51 -32.48 -5.57
CA ASN A 774 -18.39 -32.09 -6.68
C ASN A 774 -17.84 -30.92 -7.54
N GLN A 775 -16.69 -30.33 -7.20
CA GLN A 775 -16.09 -29.22 -7.96
C GLN A 775 -15.83 -29.53 -9.44
N ASP A 776 -15.67 -30.82 -9.79
CA ASP A 776 -15.45 -31.29 -11.16
C ASP A 776 -16.72 -31.29 -12.02
N GLN A 777 -17.90 -31.14 -11.43
CA GLN A 777 -19.16 -31.01 -12.17
C GLN A 777 -19.16 -29.74 -13.03
N CYS A 778 -18.49 -28.68 -12.58
CA CYS A 778 -18.30 -27.46 -13.36
C CYS A 778 -17.52 -27.68 -14.65
N GLN A 779 -16.74 -28.77 -14.77
CA GLN A 779 -15.98 -29.06 -15.98
C GLN A 779 -16.88 -29.29 -17.20
N ALA A 780 -18.08 -29.84 -16.99
CA ALA A 780 -19.03 -30.12 -18.08
C ALA A 780 -19.69 -28.85 -18.62
N ASP A 781 -19.97 -27.90 -17.72
CA ASP A 781 -20.82 -26.75 -17.99
C ASP A 781 -20.03 -25.43 -18.13
N LEU A 782 -18.94 -25.26 -17.37
CA LEU A 782 -18.05 -24.09 -17.35
C LEU A 782 -16.65 -24.36 -17.92
N SER A 783 -16.36 -25.60 -18.34
CA SER A 783 -15.03 -26.01 -18.86
C SER A 783 -13.86 -25.84 -17.87
N ARG A 784 -14.14 -25.65 -16.58
CA ARG A 784 -13.16 -25.62 -15.47
C ARG A 784 -13.76 -26.23 -14.21
N ASN A 785 -12.92 -26.65 -13.27
CA ASN A 785 -13.38 -26.92 -11.91
C ASN A 785 -13.83 -25.60 -11.26
N CYS A 786 -14.84 -25.66 -10.39
CA CYS A 786 -15.20 -24.51 -9.57
C CYS A 786 -14.36 -24.48 -8.27
N PRO A 787 -13.63 -23.39 -7.97
CA PRO A 787 -12.89 -23.28 -6.72
C PRO A 787 -13.77 -23.40 -5.49
N VAL A 788 -13.27 -24.09 -4.47
CA VAL A 788 -13.98 -24.30 -3.20
C VAL A 788 -13.93 -23.01 -2.37
N ASN A 789 -15.02 -22.72 -1.66
CA ASN A 789 -15.09 -21.60 -0.73
C ASN A 789 -14.33 -21.91 0.57
N ALA A 790 -13.68 -20.90 1.15
CA ALA A 790 -13.02 -21.00 2.44
C ALA A 790 -13.93 -20.50 3.56
N LEU A 791 -13.99 -21.26 4.66
CA LEU A 791 -14.77 -20.93 5.84
C LEU A 791 -13.87 -20.93 7.08
N VAL A 792 -13.70 -19.77 7.69
CA VAL A 792 -12.94 -19.56 8.93
C VAL A 792 -13.90 -19.04 9.98
N ASP A 793 -13.95 -19.72 11.13
CA ASP A 793 -14.85 -19.38 12.25
C ASP A 793 -16.32 -19.13 11.84
N SER A 794 -16.74 -19.79 10.76
CA SER A 794 -18.01 -19.57 10.07
C SER A 794 -18.91 -20.81 10.17
N GLY A 795 -20.20 -20.60 9.93
CA GLY A 795 -21.19 -21.67 9.82
C GLY A 795 -20.96 -22.56 8.59
N ALA A 796 -21.82 -23.55 8.40
CA ALA A 796 -21.75 -24.38 7.20
C ALA A 796 -22.30 -23.62 5.99
N LEU A 797 -21.59 -23.69 4.85
CA LEU A 797 -22.12 -23.37 3.53
C LEU A 797 -22.49 -24.69 2.85
N SER A 798 -23.76 -24.87 2.49
CA SER A 798 -24.24 -26.14 1.94
C SER A 798 -25.33 -25.98 0.89
N SER A 799 -25.24 -26.80 -0.16
CA SER A 799 -26.28 -27.03 -1.17
C SER A 799 -27.18 -28.24 -0.85
N ASP A 800 -27.17 -28.74 0.39
CA ASP A 800 -28.00 -29.88 0.80
C ASP A 800 -29.50 -29.62 0.56
N ASN A 801 -30.15 -30.56 -0.12
CA ASN A 801 -31.55 -30.47 -0.57
C ASN A 801 -31.83 -29.26 -1.50
N ARG A 802 -30.79 -28.68 -2.11
CA ARG A 802 -30.87 -27.69 -3.17
C ARG A 802 -30.62 -28.38 -4.51
N ASN A 803 -31.19 -27.83 -5.58
CA ASN A 803 -31.12 -28.45 -6.91
C ASN A 803 -29.80 -28.06 -7.64
N GLU A 804 -28.68 -28.64 -7.19
CA GLU A 804 -27.31 -28.35 -7.67
C GLU A 804 -27.18 -28.41 -9.21
N ASP A 805 -27.63 -29.51 -9.83
CA ASP A 805 -27.58 -29.70 -11.29
C ASP A 805 -28.29 -28.57 -12.06
N THR A 806 -29.41 -28.09 -11.51
CA THR A 806 -30.16 -26.98 -12.15
C THR A 806 -29.49 -25.64 -11.90
N ALA A 807 -28.89 -25.42 -10.72
CA ALA A 807 -28.13 -24.21 -10.43
C ALA A 807 -26.96 -24.06 -11.41
N ILE A 808 -26.10 -25.07 -11.50
CA ILE A 808 -24.90 -24.99 -12.34
C ILE A 808 -25.24 -24.92 -13.82
N SER A 809 -26.19 -25.73 -14.31
CA SER A 809 -26.58 -25.69 -15.73
C SER A 809 -27.25 -24.37 -16.13
N THR A 810 -27.96 -23.71 -15.21
CA THR A 810 -28.57 -22.39 -15.47
C THR A 810 -27.52 -21.29 -15.45
N VAL A 811 -26.61 -21.28 -14.46
CA VAL A 811 -25.49 -20.33 -14.41
C VAL A 811 -24.54 -20.54 -15.59
N ALA A 812 -24.35 -21.75 -16.09
CA ALA A 812 -23.52 -21.98 -17.26
C ALA A 812 -24.12 -21.44 -18.57
N ALA A 813 -25.41 -21.10 -18.60
CA ALA A 813 -26.00 -20.41 -19.75
C ALA A 813 -25.41 -19.00 -19.96
N MET A 814 -24.82 -18.39 -18.92
CA MET A 814 -24.04 -17.14 -19.01
C MET A 814 -22.53 -17.39 -19.14
N SER A 815 -22.07 -18.61 -19.41
CA SER A 815 -20.64 -18.98 -19.45
C SER A 815 -19.78 -18.17 -20.43
N GLU A 816 -20.36 -17.62 -21.51
CA GLU A 816 -19.67 -16.68 -22.41
C GLU A 816 -19.16 -15.43 -21.67
N TYR A 817 -19.79 -15.08 -20.55
CA TYR A 817 -19.49 -13.92 -19.73
C TYR A 817 -18.81 -14.27 -18.40
N LEU A 818 -18.71 -15.56 -18.05
CA LEU A 818 -18.02 -16.05 -16.85
C LEU A 818 -16.52 -16.24 -17.12
N THR A 819 -15.90 -15.27 -17.78
CA THR A 819 -14.49 -15.26 -18.17
C THR A 819 -13.56 -14.70 -17.11
N ALA A 820 -14.10 -14.16 -16.02
CA ALA A 820 -13.29 -13.73 -14.88
C ALA A 820 -12.60 -14.94 -14.26
N ASP A 821 -11.28 -14.84 -14.06
CA ASP A 821 -10.48 -15.88 -13.42
C ASP A 821 -10.94 -16.03 -11.96
N VAL A 822 -11.71 -17.08 -11.70
CA VAL A 822 -12.06 -17.45 -10.32
C VAL A 822 -10.87 -18.16 -9.72
N VAL A 823 -10.25 -17.54 -8.72
CA VAL A 823 -9.09 -18.08 -8.00
C VAL A 823 -9.53 -18.88 -6.76
N ASP A 824 -8.61 -19.62 -6.18
CA ASP A 824 -8.84 -20.28 -4.90
C ASP A 824 -9.17 -19.27 -3.80
N ALA A 825 -10.07 -19.63 -2.89
CA ALA A 825 -10.51 -18.75 -1.83
C ALA A 825 -9.35 -18.35 -0.91
N ALA A 826 -9.12 -17.04 -0.80
CA ALA A 826 -8.12 -16.43 0.06
C ALA A 826 -8.69 -15.22 0.79
N ALA A 827 -8.16 -14.92 1.98
CA ALA A 827 -8.43 -13.64 2.62
C ALA A 827 -7.87 -12.54 1.73
N LEU A 828 -8.70 -11.53 1.40
CA LEU A 828 -8.27 -10.43 0.54
C LEU A 828 -7.36 -9.48 1.32
N LEU A 829 -6.29 -9.02 0.67
CA LEU A 829 -5.48 -7.92 1.19
C LEU A 829 -6.27 -6.61 1.03
N LEU A 830 -6.79 -6.10 2.14
CA LEU A 830 -7.62 -4.90 2.16
C LEU A 830 -6.75 -3.65 2.01
N THR A 831 -6.73 -3.07 0.81
CA THR A 831 -6.14 -1.75 0.52
C THR A 831 -7.16 -0.92 -0.27
N SER A 832 -7.04 0.41 -0.21
CA SER A 832 -7.87 1.32 -1.02
C SER A 832 -7.68 1.14 -2.53
N ASP A 833 -6.58 0.51 -2.94
CA ASP A 833 -6.25 0.29 -4.34
C ASP A 833 -6.92 -0.98 -4.90
N ASN A 834 -7.46 -1.85 -4.01
CA ASN A 834 -8.08 -3.11 -4.38
C ASN A 834 -9.62 -3.10 -4.21
N PHE A 835 -10.18 -2.29 -3.29
CA PHE A 835 -11.61 -2.23 -2.99
C PHE A 835 -12.05 -0.85 -2.51
N GLY A 836 -13.31 -0.49 -2.77
CA GLY A 836 -13.86 0.80 -2.34
C GLY A 836 -13.27 1.97 -3.14
N VAL A 837 -13.18 3.16 -2.52
CA VAL A 837 -12.70 4.37 -3.22
C VAL A 837 -11.18 4.48 -3.15
N ALA A 838 -10.51 4.51 -4.29
CA ALA A 838 -9.06 4.53 -4.43
C ALA A 838 -8.48 5.96 -4.38
N THR A 839 -7.19 6.06 -4.04
CA THR A 839 -6.47 7.36 -4.00
C THR A 839 -5.91 7.79 -5.36
N SER A 840 -5.78 6.86 -6.30
CA SER A 840 -5.51 7.13 -7.70
C SER A 840 -6.81 7.46 -8.44
N SER A 841 -6.86 8.61 -9.10
CA SER A 841 -7.86 8.86 -10.15
C SER A 841 -7.65 7.82 -11.26
N PRO A 842 -8.70 7.35 -11.98
CA PRO A 842 -8.52 6.42 -13.07
C PRO A 842 -7.73 7.11 -14.20
N SER A 843 -6.42 6.94 -14.17
CA SER A 843 -5.49 7.43 -15.17
C SER A 843 -5.32 6.30 -16.17
N SER A 844 -5.94 6.47 -17.34
CA SER A 844 -5.65 5.80 -18.61
C SER A 844 -4.99 4.42 -18.50
N ALA A 845 -5.78 3.37 -18.31
CA ALA A 845 -5.39 2.09 -18.88
C ALA A 845 -5.70 2.18 -20.39
N GLU A 846 -4.67 2.01 -21.22
CA GLU A 846 -4.88 1.89 -22.67
C GLU A 846 -5.63 0.59 -22.96
N THR A 847 -6.97 0.62 -22.92
CA THR A 847 -7.75 -0.45 -23.52
C THR A 847 -7.97 -0.14 -24.99
N THR A 848 -7.08 -0.66 -25.82
CA THR A 848 -7.29 -0.75 -27.26
C THR A 848 -8.53 -1.63 -27.54
N THR A 849 -9.53 -1.06 -28.21
CA THR A 849 -10.60 -1.84 -28.85
C THR A 849 -9.96 -2.79 -29.86
N THR A 850 -9.87 -4.07 -29.53
CA THR A 850 -9.71 -5.11 -30.54
C THR A 850 -11.08 -5.76 -30.77
N THR A 851 -11.78 -5.24 -31.79
CA THR A 851 -12.38 -6.15 -32.76
C THR A 851 -11.37 -7.25 -33.04
N THR A 852 -11.79 -8.51 -32.93
CA THR A 852 -11.03 -9.72 -33.28
C THR A 852 -10.04 -9.51 -34.44
N SER A 853 -8.85 -9.08 -34.07
CA SER A 853 -7.54 -9.18 -34.69
C SER A 853 -6.62 -9.00 -33.50
N THR A 854 -6.33 -10.13 -32.89
CA THR A 854 -5.56 -10.23 -31.69
C THR A 854 -4.12 -9.80 -31.99
N SER A 855 -3.78 -8.58 -31.59
CA SER A 855 -2.39 -8.16 -31.45
C SER A 855 -2.21 -7.76 -29.99
N ALA A 856 -1.42 -8.54 -29.25
CA ALA A 856 -0.90 -8.08 -27.98
C ALA A 856 -0.14 -6.77 -28.27
N SER A 857 -0.48 -5.68 -27.58
CA SER A 857 0.25 -4.41 -27.70
C SER A 857 1.59 -4.57 -27.00
N ILE A 858 2.57 -5.16 -27.69
CA ILE A 858 3.86 -5.55 -27.09
C ILE A 858 4.78 -4.33 -26.87
N GLY A 859 4.34 -3.11 -27.20
CA GLY A 859 5.23 -1.94 -27.29
C GLY A 859 6.31 -2.12 -28.36
N SER A 860 7.35 -1.29 -28.33
CA SER A 860 8.50 -1.44 -29.23
C SER A 860 9.80 -1.54 -28.44
N ALA A 861 10.58 -2.58 -28.71
CA ALA A 861 11.87 -2.77 -28.07
C ALA A 861 12.76 -1.52 -28.24
N PRO A 862 13.33 -0.97 -27.16
CA PRO A 862 14.36 0.04 -27.28
C PRO A 862 15.72 -0.59 -27.62
N GLY A 863 16.74 0.27 -27.74
CA GLY A 863 18.12 -0.18 -27.68
C GLY A 863 18.54 -1.13 -28.82
N PHE A 864 19.34 -2.13 -28.47
CA PHE A 864 19.88 -3.08 -29.43
C PHE A 864 18.84 -4.05 -30.02
N ALA A 865 17.68 -4.23 -29.39
CA ALA A 865 16.59 -5.05 -29.93
C ALA A 865 15.58 -4.22 -30.75
N ALA A 866 15.83 -2.93 -30.98
CA ALA A 866 14.89 -2.07 -31.70
C ALA A 866 14.50 -2.61 -33.07
N GLY A 867 13.19 -2.65 -33.32
CA GLY A 867 12.59 -3.09 -34.57
C GLY A 867 12.30 -4.59 -34.67
N ILE A 868 12.48 -5.37 -33.61
CA ILE A 868 11.96 -6.75 -33.57
C ILE A 868 10.43 -6.75 -33.42
N ILE A 869 9.81 -7.86 -33.81
CA ILE A 869 8.35 -8.02 -33.78
C ILE A 869 7.90 -9.30 -33.06
N GLY A 870 8.84 -10.16 -32.64
CA GLY A 870 8.53 -11.44 -32.00
C GLY A 870 7.72 -12.36 -32.93
N GLY A 871 6.57 -12.84 -32.45
CA GLY A 871 5.59 -13.56 -33.24
C GLY A 871 4.96 -12.76 -34.38
N GLY A 872 5.06 -11.43 -34.34
CA GLY A 872 4.42 -10.53 -35.28
C GLY A 872 2.93 -10.32 -35.00
N ASP A 873 2.23 -9.78 -35.98
CA ASP A 873 0.78 -9.53 -35.95
C ASP A 873 0.03 -10.78 -36.43
N ILE A 874 0.02 -11.80 -35.58
CA ILE A 874 -0.66 -13.08 -35.80
C ILE A 874 -1.56 -13.40 -34.62
N ASP A 875 -2.60 -14.20 -34.84
CA ASP A 875 -3.53 -14.58 -33.79
C ASP A 875 -2.78 -15.30 -32.64
N PRO A 876 -2.88 -14.81 -31.39
CA PRO A 876 -2.31 -15.44 -30.22
C PRO A 876 -2.91 -16.79 -29.94
N VAL A 877 -2.08 -17.59 -29.31
CA VAL A 877 -2.43 -18.86 -28.73
C VAL A 877 -2.39 -18.73 -27.21
N TYR A 878 -3.36 -19.36 -26.56
CA TYR A 878 -3.58 -19.31 -25.12
C TYR A 878 -3.37 -20.74 -24.61
N PRO A 879 -2.12 -21.12 -24.25
CA PRO A 879 -1.87 -22.47 -23.73
C PRO A 879 -2.71 -22.70 -22.48
N THR A 880 -3.32 -23.88 -22.36
CA THR A 880 -4.11 -24.28 -21.18
C THR A 880 -3.36 -25.29 -20.31
N SER A 881 -2.26 -25.83 -20.83
CA SER A 881 -1.43 -26.83 -20.15
C SER A 881 0.06 -26.59 -20.37
N ILE A 882 0.89 -27.15 -19.49
CA ILE A 882 2.36 -27.11 -19.60
C ILE A 882 2.87 -27.75 -20.91
N ASP A 883 2.15 -28.75 -21.44
CA ASP A 883 2.49 -29.42 -22.70
C ASP A 883 2.20 -28.51 -23.91
N GLU A 884 1.08 -27.81 -23.89
CA GLU A 884 0.74 -26.82 -24.94
C GLU A 884 1.72 -25.65 -24.92
N LEU A 885 2.02 -25.10 -23.74
CA LEU A 885 3.01 -24.05 -23.57
C LEU A 885 4.38 -24.49 -24.13
N SER A 886 4.85 -25.67 -23.73
CA SER A 886 6.12 -26.22 -24.23
C SER A 886 6.08 -26.43 -25.75
N THR A 887 4.95 -26.85 -26.31
CA THR A 887 4.81 -27.06 -27.75
C THR A 887 4.83 -25.74 -28.50
N TYR A 888 4.05 -24.75 -28.06
CA TYR A 888 4.00 -23.44 -28.71
C TYR A 888 5.32 -22.69 -28.63
N LEU A 889 6.07 -22.81 -27.53
CA LEU A 889 7.39 -22.17 -27.42
C LEU A 889 8.42 -22.82 -28.35
N SER A 890 8.35 -24.14 -28.55
CA SER A 890 9.41 -24.90 -29.25
C SER A 890 9.13 -25.18 -30.73
N ASP A 891 7.92 -24.96 -31.22
CA ASP A 891 7.58 -25.21 -32.62
C ASP A 891 8.26 -24.23 -33.60
N ASP A 892 8.24 -24.58 -34.89
CA ASP A 892 8.83 -23.76 -35.95
C ASP A 892 7.91 -22.61 -36.42
N GLU A 893 6.69 -22.49 -35.88
CA GLU A 893 5.70 -21.50 -36.31
C GLU A 893 5.95 -20.16 -35.61
N ALA A 894 5.69 -19.04 -36.27
CA ALA A 894 5.63 -17.78 -35.53
C ALA A 894 4.45 -17.86 -34.53
N ARG A 895 4.63 -17.44 -33.28
CA ARG A 895 3.57 -17.48 -32.26
C ARG A 895 3.55 -16.20 -31.42
N VAL A 896 2.36 -15.72 -31.13
CA VAL A 896 2.10 -14.87 -29.95
C VAL A 896 1.45 -15.77 -28.91
N ILE A 897 2.06 -15.92 -27.75
CA ILE A 897 1.70 -16.87 -26.70
C ILE A 897 1.34 -16.05 -25.47
N VAL A 898 0.08 -16.08 -25.07
CA VAL A 898 -0.42 -15.28 -23.95
C VAL A 898 -0.65 -16.17 -22.74
N LEU A 899 0.03 -15.88 -21.63
CA LEU A 899 -0.11 -16.59 -20.37
C LEU A 899 -1.17 -15.89 -19.51
N GLN A 900 -2.31 -16.55 -19.34
CA GLN A 900 -3.44 -16.07 -18.53
C GLN A 900 -3.51 -16.75 -17.15
N GLN A 901 -2.50 -17.58 -16.83
CA GLN A 901 -2.50 -18.39 -15.61
C GLN A 901 -1.07 -18.76 -15.21
N THR A 902 -0.95 -19.26 -13.97
CA THR A 902 0.29 -19.88 -13.50
C THR A 902 0.50 -21.26 -14.12
N PHE A 903 1.65 -21.46 -14.75
CA PHE A 903 2.13 -22.77 -15.21
C PHE A 903 3.10 -23.34 -14.18
N ASN A 904 2.58 -24.23 -13.33
CA ASN A 904 3.37 -24.90 -12.29
C ASN A 904 3.98 -26.22 -12.80
N PHE A 905 5.31 -26.26 -12.84
CA PHE A 905 6.10 -27.40 -13.29
C PHE A 905 6.66 -28.25 -12.15
N THR A 906 6.50 -27.84 -10.89
CA THR A 906 7.02 -28.59 -9.75
C THR A 906 6.44 -30.01 -9.71
N GLY A 907 7.30 -31.00 -9.57
CA GLY A 907 6.96 -32.41 -9.49
C GLY A 907 6.67 -33.09 -10.84
N THR A 908 6.54 -32.33 -11.93
CA THR A 908 6.13 -32.87 -13.24
C THR A 908 7.18 -33.81 -13.85
N GLU A 909 8.46 -33.61 -13.54
CA GLU A 909 9.58 -34.44 -13.97
C GLU A 909 10.18 -35.27 -12.82
N GLY A 910 9.47 -35.34 -11.69
CA GLY A 910 9.93 -35.98 -10.46
C GLY A 910 11.13 -35.29 -9.83
N SER A 911 11.70 -35.94 -8.82
CA SER A 911 12.88 -35.45 -8.10
C SER A 911 14.06 -36.42 -8.22
N THR A 912 15.25 -35.86 -8.12
CA THR A 912 16.50 -36.63 -8.03
C THR A 912 17.13 -36.39 -6.67
N THR A 913 17.62 -37.47 -6.06
CA THR A 913 18.45 -37.41 -4.85
C THR A 913 19.81 -37.99 -5.17
N GLU A 914 20.86 -37.20 -4.97
CA GLU A 914 22.22 -37.60 -5.27
C GLU A 914 23.24 -36.92 -4.34
N SER A 915 24.51 -37.28 -4.48
CA SER A 915 25.58 -36.63 -3.73
C SER A 915 25.88 -35.26 -4.35
N GLY A 916 25.65 -34.22 -3.55
CA GLY A 916 26.10 -32.85 -3.82
C GLY A 916 27.31 -32.47 -2.99
N CYS A 917 27.62 -31.18 -3.02
CA CYS A 917 28.68 -30.57 -2.23
C CYS A 917 28.15 -29.37 -1.45
N ARG A 918 28.63 -29.24 -0.21
CA ARG A 918 28.56 -28.03 0.59
C ARG A 918 29.95 -27.39 0.65
N PRO A 919 30.22 -26.33 -0.12
CA PRO A 919 31.53 -25.69 -0.15
C PRO A 919 31.88 -25.06 1.21
N THR A 920 33.16 -24.77 1.45
CA THR A 920 33.64 -24.14 2.69
C THR A 920 32.91 -22.85 3.02
N PHE A 921 32.68 -21.96 2.05
CA PHE A 921 31.92 -20.73 2.30
C PHE A 921 30.49 -21.00 2.78
N ASN A 922 29.87 -22.10 2.32
CA ASN A 922 28.55 -22.57 2.75
C ASN A 922 28.59 -23.35 4.09
N GLN A 923 29.71 -23.98 4.41
CA GLN A 923 29.95 -24.53 5.74
C GLN A 923 30.11 -23.40 6.77
N GLU A 924 30.85 -22.35 6.42
CA GLU A 924 30.98 -21.13 7.21
C GLU A 924 29.63 -20.42 7.37
N CYS A 925 28.82 -20.37 6.31
CA CYS A 925 27.43 -19.92 6.32
C CYS A 925 26.60 -20.57 7.42
N ILE A 926 26.57 -21.91 7.43
CA ILE A 926 25.81 -22.69 8.41
C ILE A 926 26.40 -22.53 9.80
N ALA A 927 27.72 -22.39 9.91
CA ALA A 927 28.39 -22.13 11.17
C ALA A 927 28.07 -20.75 11.75
N LYS A 928 27.77 -19.74 10.92
CA LYS A 928 27.36 -18.40 11.35
C LYS A 928 25.98 -18.38 12.03
N ASN A 929 25.08 -19.30 11.66
CA ASN A 929 23.73 -19.41 12.26
C ASN A 929 22.97 -18.06 12.33
N ASN A 930 23.08 -17.24 11.29
CA ASN A 930 22.57 -15.87 11.22
C ASN A 930 21.15 -15.77 10.63
N GLY A 931 20.36 -16.83 10.72
CA GLY A 931 18.97 -16.88 10.25
C GLY A 931 18.77 -17.21 8.76
N TYR A 932 19.82 -17.16 7.93
CA TYR A 932 19.74 -17.54 6.51
C TYR A 932 20.21 -18.96 6.24
N LYS A 933 19.60 -19.61 5.26
CA LYS A 933 20.02 -20.94 4.81
C LYS A 933 21.09 -20.79 3.73
N SER A 934 22.02 -21.74 3.73
CA SER A 934 23.02 -21.86 2.68
C SER A 934 22.44 -22.57 1.46
N GLN A 935 22.85 -22.16 0.26
CA GLN A 935 22.67 -23.02 -0.91
C GLN A 935 23.62 -24.23 -0.82
N ASP A 936 23.21 -25.41 -1.25
CA ASP A 936 24.14 -26.51 -1.55
C ASP A 936 24.41 -26.54 -3.07
N VAL A 937 25.37 -27.35 -3.51
CA VAL A 937 25.80 -27.39 -4.91
C VAL A 937 25.55 -28.76 -5.49
N ILE A 938 24.84 -28.83 -6.61
CA ILE A 938 24.74 -30.05 -7.39
C ILE A 938 26.08 -30.26 -8.14
N LEU A 939 26.66 -31.45 -8.03
CA LEU A 939 27.91 -31.78 -8.70
C LEU A 939 27.68 -31.95 -10.22
N MET A 940 28.64 -31.55 -11.05
CA MET A 940 28.61 -31.83 -12.47
C MET A 940 28.88 -33.31 -12.74
N ASP A 941 28.30 -33.84 -13.83
CA ASP A 941 28.51 -35.21 -14.28
C ASP A 941 30.00 -35.58 -14.36
N GLY A 942 30.42 -36.54 -13.53
CA GLY A 942 31.80 -37.04 -13.47
C GLY A 942 32.71 -36.35 -12.45
N ASP A 943 32.29 -35.26 -11.78
CA ASP A 943 33.06 -34.59 -10.72
C ASP A 943 32.93 -35.33 -9.38
N THR A 944 33.54 -36.51 -9.29
CA THR A 944 33.57 -37.33 -8.07
C THR A 944 34.60 -36.87 -7.03
N ALA A 945 35.39 -35.83 -7.37
CA ALA A 945 36.50 -35.35 -6.55
C ALA A 945 36.22 -33.98 -5.91
N MET A 946 35.02 -33.41 -6.09
CA MET A 946 34.62 -32.09 -5.56
C MET A 946 35.64 -31.00 -5.95
N SER A 947 36.10 -31.04 -7.21
CA SER A 947 37.31 -30.30 -7.62
C SER A 947 37.14 -29.50 -8.91
N GLN A 948 36.00 -29.58 -9.61
CA GLN A 948 35.83 -29.01 -10.95
C GLN A 948 34.53 -28.22 -11.15
N THR A 949 33.76 -27.95 -10.11
CA THR A 949 32.41 -27.37 -10.27
C THR A 949 32.40 -25.94 -9.79
N GLY A 950 31.96 -25.00 -10.64
CA GLY A 950 31.91 -23.55 -10.36
C GLY A 950 30.96 -23.15 -9.23
N GLY A 951 31.20 -23.69 -8.04
CA GLY A 951 30.39 -23.59 -6.83
C GLY A 951 30.94 -24.46 -5.67
N CYS A 952 31.67 -25.55 -5.91
CA CYS A 952 32.28 -26.38 -4.85
C CYS A 952 33.80 -26.16 -4.78
N ASP A 953 34.36 -26.02 -3.59
CA ASP A 953 35.81 -25.91 -3.36
C ASP A 953 36.42 -27.24 -2.86
N SER A 954 37.75 -27.33 -2.90
CA SER A 954 38.48 -28.57 -2.58
C SER A 954 38.34 -29.04 -1.14
N ASP A 955 37.88 -28.17 -0.24
CA ASP A 955 37.65 -28.44 1.18
C ASP A 955 36.13 -28.57 1.49
N GLY A 956 35.30 -28.63 0.45
CA GLY A 956 33.87 -28.89 0.51
C GLY A 956 33.55 -30.27 1.10
N ILE A 957 32.40 -30.38 1.76
CA ILE A 957 31.91 -31.66 2.29
C ILE A 957 30.80 -32.22 1.39
N SER A 958 30.80 -33.54 1.21
CA SER A 958 29.72 -34.20 0.49
C SER A 958 28.45 -34.21 1.34
N VAL A 959 27.34 -33.81 0.72
CA VAL A 959 26.00 -33.80 1.31
C VAL A 959 25.03 -34.48 0.35
N GLU A 960 23.91 -34.99 0.87
CA GLU A 960 22.82 -35.46 0.02
C GLU A 960 21.99 -34.24 -0.42
N VAL A 961 21.76 -34.10 -1.72
CA VAL A 961 20.92 -33.04 -2.28
C VAL A 961 19.73 -33.67 -2.96
N THR A 962 18.55 -33.09 -2.73
CA THR A 962 17.31 -33.43 -3.43
C THR A 962 16.82 -32.21 -4.18
N TYR A 963 16.52 -32.38 -5.46
CA TYR A 963 16.02 -31.31 -6.32
C TYR A 963 14.91 -31.79 -7.22
N ASP A 964 14.05 -30.85 -7.60
CA ASP A 964 13.05 -31.06 -8.64
C ASP A 964 13.72 -31.03 -10.02
N ASN A 965 13.46 -32.05 -10.85
CA ASN A 965 14.10 -32.17 -12.15
C ASN A 965 13.61 -31.11 -13.14
N ALA A 966 12.38 -30.61 -13.00
CA ALA A 966 11.78 -29.70 -13.97
C ALA A 966 12.54 -28.37 -14.05
N ALA A 967 13.07 -27.87 -12.93
CA ALA A 967 13.86 -26.64 -12.91
C ALA A 967 15.21 -26.75 -13.63
N LYS A 968 15.71 -27.97 -13.89
CA LYS A 968 16.96 -28.22 -14.63
C LYS A 968 16.76 -28.40 -16.13
N THR A 969 15.51 -28.50 -16.59
CA THR A 969 15.15 -28.78 -17.99
C THR A 969 14.35 -27.60 -18.56
N PRO A 970 14.97 -26.45 -18.87
CA PRO A 970 14.23 -25.24 -19.24
C PRO A 970 13.37 -25.41 -20.51
N LEU A 971 12.31 -24.61 -20.62
CA LEU A 971 11.44 -24.57 -21.79
C LEU A 971 12.16 -23.96 -22.99
N VAL A 972 12.23 -24.69 -24.09
CA VAL A 972 12.90 -24.24 -25.32
C VAL A 972 12.03 -23.21 -26.05
N VAL A 973 12.59 -22.04 -26.31
CA VAL A 973 11.97 -20.96 -27.09
C VAL A 973 12.65 -20.86 -28.45
N ALA A 974 11.91 -21.23 -29.49
CA ALA A 974 12.34 -21.22 -30.89
C ALA A 974 12.22 -19.81 -31.51
N ASN A 975 12.41 -19.71 -32.82
CA ASN A 975 12.39 -18.42 -33.53
C ASN A 975 10.98 -17.81 -33.56
N ASN A 976 10.89 -16.48 -33.69
CA ASN A 976 9.66 -15.74 -33.95
C ASN A 976 8.57 -16.00 -32.91
N LYS A 977 8.93 -15.81 -31.64
CA LYS A 977 8.01 -16.01 -30.51
C LYS A 977 7.78 -14.70 -29.79
N THR A 978 6.54 -14.42 -29.44
CA THR A 978 6.19 -13.49 -28.38
C THR A 978 5.58 -14.32 -27.27
N LEU A 979 6.17 -14.29 -26.08
CA LEU A 979 5.61 -14.83 -24.85
C LEU A 979 5.24 -13.64 -23.98
N VAL A 980 3.96 -13.48 -23.66
CA VAL A 980 3.47 -12.34 -22.89
C VAL A 980 2.52 -12.82 -21.79
N GLY A 981 2.61 -12.27 -20.58
CA GLY A 981 1.62 -12.51 -19.53
C GLY A 981 0.50 -11.47 -19.56
N GLU A 982 -0.71 -11.88 -19.16
CA GLU A 982 -1.86 -10.99 -19.00
C GLU A 982 -1.98 -10.54 -17.54
N GLY A 983 -1.87 -9.23 -17.31
CA GLY A 983 -1.82 -8.66 -15.97
C GLY A 983 -0.74 -9.32 -15.11
N LEU A 984 -1.13 -9.82 -13.93
CA LEU A 984 -0.22 -10.52 -13.01
C LEU A 984 -0.28 -12.05 -13.16
N ASN A 985 -1.08 -12.57 -14.09
CA ASN A 985 -1.42 -14.01 -14.13
C ASN A 985 -0.34 -14.85 -14.81
N GLY A 986 0.49 -14.25 -15.67
CA GLY A 986 1.52 -14.94 -16.43
C GLY A 986 2.72 -15.41 -15.59
N VAL A 987 2.59 -16.54 -14.90
CA VAL A 987 3.64 -17.06 -14.00
C VAL A 987 4.19 -18.40 -14.48
N LEU A 988 5.52 -18.53 -14.53
CA LEU A 988 6.25 -19.79 -14.69
C LEU A 988 6.82 -20.22 -13.33
N TYR A 989 6.19 -21.21 -12.72
CA TYR A 989 6.57 -21.71 -11.40
C TYR A 989 7.34 -23.03 -11.53
N GLY A 990 8.57 -23.08 -11.00
CA GLY A 990 9.37 -24.31 -10.97
C GLY A 990 10.17 -24.62 -12.24
N LYS A 991 10.16 -23.75 -13.27
CA LYS A 991 10.88 -23.98 -14.53
C LYS A 991 11.18 -22.67 -15.27
N GLY A 992 12.38 -22.56 -15.83
CA GLY A 992 12.85 -21.40 -16.60
C GLY A 992 12.76 -21.58 -18.12
N LEU A 993 13.30 -20.60 -18.85
CA LEU A 993 13.34 -20.54 -20.31
C LEU A 993 14.75 -20.77 -20.85
N ILE A 994 14.86 -21.41 -22.01
CA ILE A 994 16.06 -21.42 -22.86
C ILE A 994 15.71 -20.91 -24.26
N ILE A 995 16.16 -19.69 -24.56
CA ILE A 995 15.95 -19.01 -25.83
C ILE A 995 17.07 -19.41 -26.80
N GLU A 996 16.71 -20.27 -27.76
CA GLU A 996 17.61 -20.69 -28.84
C GLU A 996 17.32 -19.95 -30.15
N GLY A 997 16.12 -19.41 -30.30
CA GLY A 997 15.64 -18.71 -31.48
C GLY A 997 15.97 -17.22 -31.53
N SER A 998 15.86 -16.67 -32.74
CA SER A 998 15.94 -15.23 -33.05
C SER A 998 14.56 -14.61 -33.17
N ASN A 999 14.49 -13.28 -33.03
CA ASN A 999 13.25 -12.50 -33.05
C ASN A 999 12.27 -13.01 -31.98
N VAL A 1000 12.66 -12.87 -30.71
CA VAL A 1000 11.91 -13.36 -29.56
C VAL A 1000 11.58 -12.20 -28.61
N ILE A 1001 10.34 -12.15 -28.13
CA ILE A 1001 9.90 -11.24 -27.09
C ILE A 1001 9.39 -12.06 -25.90
N VAL A 1002 9.82 -11.70 -24.70
CA VAL A 1002 9.35 -12.23 -23.41
C VAL A 1002 8.94 -11.02 -22.58
N GLN A 1003 7.65 -10.88 -22.30
CA GLN A 1003 7.11 -9.68 -21.67
C GLN A 1003 6.11 -10.00 -20.58
N ASN A 1004 6.07 -9.20 -19.50
CA ASN A 1004 5.04 -9.31 -18.46
C ASN A 1004 4.86 -10.71 -17.86
N ILE A 1005 5.95 -11.44 -17.59
CA ILE A 1005 5.87 -12.75 -16.93
C ILE A 1005 6.70 -12.81 -15.65
N HIS A 1006 6.26 -13.60 -14.68
CA HIS A 1006 7.01 -13.89 -13.45
C HIS A 1006 7.60 -15.29 -13.52
N ILE A 1007 8.92 -15.43 -13.36
CA ILE A 1007 9.62 -16.73 -13.30
C ILE A 1007 10.14 -16.95 -11.88
N THR A 1008 9.68 -18.00 -11.20
CA THR A 1008 9.99 -18.22 -9.78
C THR A 1008 10.08 -19.68 -9.36
N GLU A 1009 10.71 -19.93 -8.21
CA GLU A 1009 10.73 -21.22 -7.49
C GLU A 1009 11.52 -22.35 -8.17
N LEU A 1010 12.71 -22.02 -8.71
CA LEU A 1010 13.59 -22.96 -9.41
C LEU A 1010 14.67 -23.54 -8.48
N ASN A 1011 14.31 -24.46 -7.58
CA ASN A 1011 15.24 -25.08 -6.62
C ASN A 1011 16.15 -24.04 -5.91
N PRO A 1012 15.59 -23.04 -5.20
CA PRO A 1012 16.35 -21.91 -4.65
C PRO A 1012 17.47 -22.34 -3.70
N HIS A 1013 17.33 -23.50 -3.05
CA HIS A 1013 18.33 -24.08 -2.15
C HIS A 1013 19.57 -24.67 -2.83
N LEU A 1014 19.63 -24.70 -4.18
CA LEU A 1014 20.70 -25.39 -4.89
C LEU A 1014 21.30 -24.55 -6.03
N VAL A 1015 22.61 -24.32 -5.94
CA VAL A 1015 23.41 -23.90 -7.09
C VAL A 1015 23.37 -25.02 -8.13
N TRP A 1016 23.14 -24.65 -9.39
CA TRP A 1016 22.82 -25.55 -10.51
C TRP A 1016 21.42 -26.19 -10.44
N GLY A 1017 20.57 -25.73 -9.51
CA GLY A 1017 19.18 -26.17 -9.38
C GLY A 1017 18.25 -25.66 -10.50
N GLY A 1018 18.61 -24.58 -11.17
CA GLY A 1018 17.90 -24.02 -12.33
C GLY A 1018 18.33 -22.58 -12.64
N ASP A 1019 18.12 -22.16 -13.89
CA ASP A 1019 18.29 -20.77 -14.34
C ASP A 1019 16.97 -20.24 -14.88
N ALA A 1020 16.63 -18.97 -14.61
CA ALA A 1020 15.35 -18.41 -15.02
C ALA A 1020 15.30 -18.14 -16.53
N ILE A 1021 16.26 -17.38 -17.08
CA ILE A 1021 16.35 -17.09 -18.51
C ILE A 1021 17.73 -17.43 -19.04
N THR A 1022 17.82 -18.45 -19.87
CA THR A 1022 19.03 -18.82 -20.61
C THR A 1022 18.91 -18.39 -22.05
N ILE A 1023 19.90 -17.70 -22.59
CA ILE A 1023 20.01 -17.38 -24.01
C ILE A 1023 21.20 -18.15 -24.57
N ARG A 1024 20.92 -19.06 -25.49
CA ARG A 1024 21.91 -19.94 -26.10
C ARG A 1024 21.50 -20.30 -27.49
N GLY A 1025 22.24 -19.81 -28.48
CA GLY A 1025 22.08 -20.22 -29.86
C GLY A 1025 22.19 -21.72 -30.13
N SER A 1026 21.32 -22.23 -31.00
CA SER A 1026 21.42 -23.59 -31.54
C SER A 1026 22.72 -23.77 -32.33
N GLY A 1027 23.50 -24.82 -32.02
CA GLY A 1027 24.74 -25.14 -32.73
C GLY A 1027 25.82 -24.02 -32.70
N ASP A 1028 25.97 -23.35 -31.56
CA ASP A 1028 26.92 -22.24 -31.31
C ASP A 1028 26.64 -20.93 -32.09
N THR A 1029 25.46 -20.80 -32.74
CA THR A 1029 25.11 -19.58 -33.50
C THR A 1029 24.28 -18.60 -32.67
N ALA A 1030 24.84 -17.44 -32.30
CA ALA A 1030 24.15 -16.39 -31.55
C ALA A 1030 22.73 -16.10 -32.11
N PRO A 1031 21.65 -16.21 -31.31
CA PRO A 1031 20.35 -15.69 -31.69
C PRO A 1031 20.42 -14.18 -31.83
N SER A 1032 19.57 -13.62 -32.69
CA SER A 1032 19.49 -12.18 -32.92
C SER A 1032 18.10 -11.62 -32.64
N GLY A 1033 18.04 -10.46 -31.97
CA GLY A 1033 16.79 -9.77 -31.68
C GLY A 1033 16.00 -10.47 -30.58
N ILE A 1034 16.31 -10.15 -29.33
CA ILE A 1034 15.62 -10.67 -28.14
C ILE A 1034 15.23 -9.48 -27.27
N TRP A 1035 13.98 -9.43 -26.83
CA TRP A 1035 13.53 -8.43 -25.87
C TRP A 1035 12.90 -9.11 -24.66
N VAL A 1036 13.46 -8.83 -23.49
CA VAL A 1036 12.93 -9.21 -22.18
C VAL A 1036 12.43 -7.92 -21.54
N ASP A 1037 11.14 -7.82 -21.25
CA ASP A 1037 10.52 -6.58 -20.79
C ASP A 1037 9.53 -6.83 -19.67
N HIS A 1038 9.51 -6.01 -18.61
CA HIS A 1038 8.53 -6.19 -17.54
C HIS A 1038 8.45 -7.62 -17.00
N VAL A 1039 9.60 -8.28 -16.90
CA VAL A 1039 9.69 -9.61 -16.31
C VAL A 1039 10.03 -9.48 -14.84
N LYS A 1040 9.41 -10.31 -14.00
CA LYS A 1040 9.86 -10.52 -12.63
C LYS A 1040 10.62 -11.84 -12.51
N VAL A 1041 11.76 -11.85 -11.81
CA VAL A 1041 12.50 -13.07 -11.47
C VAL A 1041 12.79 -13.10 -9.98
N SER A 1042 12.41 -14.19 -9.30
CA SER A 1042 12.65 -14.39 -7.85
C SER A 1042 12.89 -15.85 -7.51
N ASN A 1043 13.46 -16.15 -6.33
CA ASN A 1043 13.58 -17.50 -5.76
C ASN A 1043 14.11 -18.58 -6.73
N ILE A 1044 15.31 -18.38 -7.27
CA ILE A 1044 15.95 -19.31 -8.20
C ILE A 1044 17.26 -19.88 -7.68
N GLY A 1045 17.64 -21.08 -8.12
CA GLY A 1045 18.86 -21.75 -7.67
C GLY A 1045 20.14 -21.10 -8.19
N ARG A 1046 20.15 -20.56 -9.42
CA ARG A 1046 21.34 -19.95 -10.04
C ARG A 1046 21.00 -18.69 -10.86
N GLN A 1047 21.32 -18.60 -12.16
CA GLN A 1047 21.31 -17.32 -12.87
C GLN A 1047 19.88 -16.81 -13.12
N MET A 1048 19.62 -15.53 -12.84
CA MET A 1048 18.39 -14.86 -13.29
C MET A 1048 18.41 -14.72 -14.81
N VAL A 1049 19.55 -14.26 -15.36
CA VAL A 1049 19.77 -14.22 -16.81
C VAL A 1049 21.17 -14.73 -17.15
N VAL A 1050 21.26 -15.63 -18.11
CA VAL A 1050 22.55 -16.11 -18.63
C VAL A 1050 22.57 -16.08 -20.15
N VAL A 1051 23.56 -15.37 -20.72
CA VAL A 1051 23.92 -15.46 -22.13
C VAL A 1051 25.13 -16.37 -22.24
N ASN A 1052 24.96 -17.50 -22.93
CA ASN A 1052 25.98 -18.53 -23.03
C ASN A 1052 27.06 -18.17 -24.08
N PHE A 1053 28.03 -19.05 -24.30
CA PHE A 1053 29.20 -18.81 -25.16
C PHE A 1053 28.87 -18.53 -26.64
N SER A 1054 27.69 -18.91 -27.12
CA SER A 1054 27.23 -18.56 -28.47
C SER A 1054 26.89 -17.07 -28.63
N GLY A 1055 26.61 -16.36 -27.53
CA GLY A 1055 26.30 -14.93 -27.52
C GLY A 1055 24.87 -14.57 -27.90
N ALA A 1056 24.56 -13.27 -27.93
CA ALA A 1056 23.25 -12.73 -28.29
C ALA A 1056 23.36 -11.41 -29.07
N LYS A 1057 22.91 -11.40 -30.33
CA LYS A 1057 23.01 -10.23 -31.22
C LYS A 1057 21.76 -9.37 -31.13
N GLY A 1058 21.77 -8.36 -30.27
CA GLY A 1058 20.63 -7.48 -30.11
C GLY A 1058 19.65 -7.98 -29.07
N LEU A 1059 20.12 -8.00 -27.82
CA LEU A 1059 19.32 -8.26 -26.64
C LEU A 1059 18.95 -6.92 -26.00
N THR A 1060 17.70 -6.76 -25.56
CA THR A 1060 17.29 -5.69 -24.67
C THR A 1060 16.57 -6.29 -23.48
N ILE A 1061 16.96 -5.87 -22.29
CA ILE A 1061 16.35 -6.22 -21.02
C ILE A 1061 15.87 -4.90 -20.42
N SER A 1062 14.56 -4.72 -20.30
CA SER A 1062 13.98 -3.46 -19.83
C SER A 1062 12.86 -3.60 -18.82
N ASN A 1063 12.69 -2.57 -18.00
CA ASN A 1063 11.55 -2.41 -17.09
C ASN A 1063 11.29 -3.65 -16.22
N SER A 1064 12.31 -4.45 -15.94
CA SER A 1064 12.17 -5.77 -15.31
C SER A 1064 12.61 -5.70 -13.84
N ASP A 1065 11.98 -6.54 -13.02
CA ASP A 1065 12.23 -6.68 -11.59
C ASP A 1065 13.04 -7.96 -11.30
N PHE A 1066 14.29 -7.78 -10.90
CA PHE A 1066 15.23 -8.84 -10.56
C PHE A 1066 15.41 -8.89 -9.05
N ASP A 1067 14.51 -9.63 -8.39
CA ASP A 1067 14.40 -9.74 -6.95
C ASP A 1067 15.33 -10.83 -6.39
N GLY A 1068 16.42 -10.40 -5.77
CA GLY A 1068 17.40 -11.28 -5.16
C GLY A 1068 17.07 -11.69 -3.71
N ASN A 1069 15.92 -11.31 -3.16
CA ASN A 1069 15.52 -11.73 -1.83
C ASN A 1069 15.33 -13.25 -1.78
N THR A 1070 16.09 -13.94 -0.93
CA THR A 1070 16.06 -15.40 -0.85
C THR A 1070 16.39 -15.91 0.55
N GLU A 1071 15.71 -16.98 0.98
CA GLU A 1071 16.09 -17.70 2.20
C GLU A 1071 17.42 -18.45 2.02
N TYR A 1072 17.75 -18.84 0.77
CA TYR A 1072 18.93 -19.62 0.41
C TYR A 1072 19.91 -18.79 -0.40
N SER A 1073 20.99 -18.34 0.23
CA SER A 1073 22.00 -17.48 -0.41
C SER A 1073 23.39 -18.11 -0.36
N ALA A 1074 24.19 -17.86 -1.40
CA ALA A 1074 25.62 -18.22 -1.42
C ALA A 1074 26.46 -17.25 -0.57
N SER A 1075 25.97 -16.03 -0.34
CA SER A 1075 26.60 -14.98 0.48
C SER A 1075 26.17 -15.00 1.95
N CYS A 1076 25.16 -15.80 2.30
CA CYS A 1076 24.72 -16.02 3.69
C CYS A 1076 24.11 -14.80 4.35
N ASP A 1077 23.37 -14.01 3.59
CA ASP A 1077 22.86 -12.69 4.00
C ASP A 1077 21.51 -12.37 3.37
N GLY A 1078 20.82 -13.39 2.87
CA GLY A 1078 19.50 -13.28 2.24
C GLY A 1078 19.52 -12.68 0.83
N ARG A 1079 20.70 -12.45 0.25
CA ARG A 1079 20.84 -11.84 -1.07
C ARG A 1079 21.34 -12.82 -2.12
N HIS A 1080 20.75 -12.75 -3.31
CA HIS A 1080 21.07 -13.66 -4.40
C HIS A 1080 22.38 -13.28 -5.10
N TYR A 1081 23.32 -14.21 -5.20
CA TYR A 1081 24.62 -13.96 -5.83
C TYR A 1081 24.60 -14.06 -7.35
N TRP A 1082 23.64 -14.79 -7.90
CA TRP A 1082 23.66 -15.24 -9.30
C TRP A 1082 22.68 -14.42 -10.14
N GLY A 1083 22.92 -13.11 -10.29
CA GLY A 1083 22.08 -12.25 -11.13
C GLY A 1083 22.21 -12.55 -12.62
N PHE A 1084 23.23 -11.98 -13.26
CA PHE A 1084 23.46 -11.98 -14.69
C PHE A 1084 24.84 -12.52 -15.04
N LEU A 1085 24.88 -13.41 -16.04
CA LEU A 1085 26.13 -13.94 -16.57
C LEU A 1085 26.16 -13.80 -18.10
N LEU A 1086 26.92 -12.82 -18.59
CA LEU A 1086 26.82 -12.34 -19.96
C LEU A 1086 28.11 -12.65 -20.76
N TYR A 1087 28.09 -13.76 -21.51
CA TYR A 1087 29.17 -14.19 -22.40
C TYR A 1087 28.81 -14.07 -23.89
N GLY A 1088 29.71 -14.50 -24.76
CA GLY A 1088 29.42 -14.74 -26.18
C GLY A 1088 30.49 -14.26 -27.14
N GLU A 1089 30.72 -14.98 -28.25
CA GLU A 1089 31.59 -14.54 -29.35
C GLU A 1089 31.19 -13.15 -29.86
N THR A 1090 29.88 -12.86 -29.91
CA THR A 1090 29.35 -11.51 -30.14
C THR A 1090 28.06 -11.34 -29.36
N THR A 1091 28.06 -10.40 -28.41
CA THR A 1091 26.91 -10.08 -27.57
C THR A 1091 26.70 -8.57 -27.51
N GLN A 1092 25.46 -8.13 -27.68
CA GLN A 1092 25.05 -6.71 -27.67
C GLN A 1092 23.79 -6.58 -26.83
N ILE A 1093 23.87 -5.85 -25.72
CA ILE A 1093 22.81 -5.80 -24.70
C ILE A 1093 22.48 -4.35 -24.35
N SER A 1094 21.20 -4.00 -24.39
CA SER A 1094 20.67 -2.82 -23.69
C SER A 1094 20.04 -3.31 -22.39
N LEU A 1095 20.60 -2.94 -21.25
CA LEU A 1095 20.06 -3.19 -19.92
C LEU A 1095 19.51 -1.85 -19.44
N VAL A 1096 18.20 -1.62 -19.62
CA VAL A 1096 17.64 -0.28 -19.45
C VAL A 1096 16.40 -0.22 -18.57
N GLY A 1097 16.36 0.66 -17.58
CA GLY A 1097 15.16 0.83 -16.76
C GLY A 1097 14.82 -0.39 -15.89
N ASN A 1098 15.79 -1.19 -15.44
CA ASN A 1098 15.51 -2.37 -14.60
C ASN A 1098 15.67 -2.08 -13.12
N TYR A 1099 14.92 -2.79 -12.27
CA TYR A 1099 15.15 -2.83 -10.83
C TYR A 1099 15.91 -4.11 -10.46
N ILE A 1100 17.13 -3.94 -9.96
CA ILE A 1100 18.03 -5.05 -9.63
C ILE A 1100 18.36 -4.92 -8.15
N HIS A 1101 17.75 -5.77 -7.33
CA HIS A 1101 17.79 -5.56 -5.89
C HIS A 1101 18.03 -6.82 -5.05
N LYS A 1102 18.49 -6.62 -3.81
CA LYS A 1102 18.78 -7.70 -2.86
C LYS A 1102 19.75 -8.73 -3.43
N THR A 1103 20.79 -8.28 -4.13
CA THR A 1103 21.80 -9.17 -4.74
C THR A 1103 23.14 -9.12 -4.00
N SER A 1104 24.06 -10.03 -4.27
CA SER A 1104 25.40 -10.02 -3.64
C SER A 1104 26.55 -10.20 -4.64
N GLY A 1105 26.23 -10.38 -5.91
CA GLY A 1105 27.20 -10.61 -6.97
C GLY A 1105 26.57 -10.56 -8.34
N ARG A 1106 27.44 -10.55 -9.37
CA ARG A 1106 27.07 -10.74 -10.78
C ARG A 1106 25.87 -9.92 -11.21
N SER A 1107 25.83 -8.64 -10.89
CA SER A 1107 24.69 -7.77 -11.19
C SER A 1107 25.13 -6.56 -12.03
N PRO A 1108 25.61 -6.74 -13.27
CA PRO A 1108 25.89 -7.99 -13.99
C PRO A 1108 27.39 -8.43 -14.02
N LYS A 1109 27.65 -9.72 -14.27
CA LYS A 1109 28.99 -10.20 -14.73
C LYS A 1109 29.06 -10.27 -16.26
N ILE A 1110 30.11 -9.70 -16.85
CA ILE A 1110 30.23 -9.46 -18.30
C ILE A 1110 31.61 -9.89 -18.81
N GLY A 1111 31.64 -10.71 -19.86
CA GLY A 1111 32.89 -11.11 -20.53
C GLY A 1111 33.76 -12.05 -19.68
N GLY A 1112 35.04 -12.17 -20.05
CA GLY A 1112 36.02 -13.03 -19.37
C GLY A 1112 36.65 -14.12 -20.25
N THR A 1113 36.40 -14.11 -21.56
CA THR A 1113 37.08 -15.00 -22.53
C THR A 1113 37.68 -14.18 -23.66
N ALA A 1114 38.97 -14.40 -23.97
CA ALA A 1114 39.74 -13.51 -24.85
C ALA A 1114 39.20 -13.36 -26.29
N ASP A 1115 38.50 -14.37 -26.82
CA ASP A 1115 37.97 -14.37 -28.19
C ASP A 1115 36.53 -13.83 -28.32
N GLN A 1116 36.01 -13.20 -27.25
CA GLN A 1116 34.64 -12.66 -27.20
C GLN A 1116 34.57 -11.16 -27.53
N SER A 1117 33.34 -10.65 -27.70
CA SER A 1117 33.04 -9.22 -27.73
C SER A 1117 31.65 -8.99 -27.15
N VAL A 1118 31.58 -8.49 -25.92
CA VAL A 1118 30.33 -8.26 -25.18
C VAL A 1118 30.14 -6.76 -24.96
N VAL A 1119 29.17 -6.16 -25.64
CA VAL A 1119 28.83 -4.73 -25.54
C VAL A 1119 27.57 -4.57 -24.72
N VAL A 1120 27.61 -3.78 -23.65
CA VAL A 1120 26.46 -3.51 -22.77
C VAL A 1120 26.22 -2.01 -22.64
N HIS A 1121 24.99 -1.58 -22.90
CA HIS A 1121 24.49 -0.25 -22.56
C HIS A 1121 23.60 -0.38 -21.32
N ALA A 1122 24.12 0.01 -20.16
CA ALA A 1122 23.39 0.03 -18.90
C ALA A 1122 22.88 1.45 -18.65
N ALA A 1123 21.57 1.69 -18.82
CA ALA A 1123 20.99 3.01 -18.63
C ALA A 1123 19.73 3.03 -17.77
N ASN A 1124 19.60 4.03 -16.91
CA ASN A 1124 18.40 4.22 -16.08
C ASN A 1124 17.99 3.00 -15.23
N ASN A 1125 18.91 2.10 -14.89
CA ASN A 1125 18.61 1.02 -13.97
C ASN A 1125 18.70 1.50 -12.52
N TYR A 1126 17.91 0.88 -11.66
CA TYR A 1126 17.97 1.04 -10.21
C TYR A 1126 18.61 -0.19 -9.56
N PHE A 1127 19.84 -0.03 -9.07
CA PHE A 1127 20.55 -1.04 -8.29
C PHE A 1127 20.34 -0.75 -6.80
N TYR A 1128 19.72 -1.69 -6.08
CA TYR A 1128 19.37 -1.48 -4.67
C TYR A 1128 19.80 -2.63 -3.77
N ASP A 1129 20.45 -2.30 -2.65
CA ASP A 1129 20.79 -3.26 -1.61
C ASP A 1129 21.60 -4.46 -2.13
N ASN A 1130 22.84 -4.17 -2.55
CA ASN A 1130 23.79 -5.19 -2.94
C ASN A 1130 24.95 -5.26 -1.93
N SER A 1131 25.05 -6.39 -1.23
CA SER A 1131 26.00 -6.59 -0.12
C SER A 1131 27.43 -6.93 -0.56
N GLY A 1132 27.63 -7.23 -1.84
CA GLY A 1132 28.91 -7.66 -2.39
C GLY A 1132 29.34 -6.76 -3.52
N HIS A 1133 29.13 -7.21 -4.77
CA HIS A 1133 29.40 -6.40 -5.95
C HIS A 1133 28.28 -6.47 -7.00
N ALA A 1134 28.12 -5.39 -7.75
CA ALA A 1134 27.21 -5.30 -8.89
C ALA A 1134 27.95 -5.70 -10.19
N PHE A 1135 28.60 -4.74 -10.85
CA PHE A 1135 29.32 -5.00 -12.11
C PHE A 1135 30.60 -5.82 -11.86
N ASP A 1136 30.84 -6.80 -12.73
CA ASP A 1136 32.09 -7.56 -12.85
C ASP A 1136 32.44 -7.59 -14.34
N VAL A 1137 33.23 -6.60 -14.77
CA VAL A 1137 33.51 -6.30 -16.18
C VAL A 1137 34.88 -6.84 -16.56
N ALA A 1138 34.91 -8.06 -17.07
CA ALA A 1138 36.13 -8.79 -17.40
C ALA A 1138 36.59 -8.57 -18.84
N ALA A 1139 37.67 -9.24 -19.22
CA ALA A 1139 38.25 -9.20 -20.56
C ALA A 1139 37.20 -9.31 -21.69
N SER A 1140 37.36 -8.48 -22.72
CA SER A 1140 36.49 -8.41 -23.90
C SER A 1140 35.07 -7.87 -23.67
N ALA A 1141 34.77 -7.33 -22.49
CA ALA A 1141 33.57 -6.55 -22.22
C ALA A 1141 33.76 -5.05 -22.53
N TYR A 1142 32.72 -4.40 -23.04
CA TYR A 1142 32.65 -2.97 -23.33
C TYR A 1142 31.32 -2.42 -22.81
N VAL A 1143 31.37 -1.60 -21.77
CA VAL A 1143 30.14 -1.20 -21.07
C VAL A 1143 30.06 0.31 -20.95
N LEU A 1144 28.91 0.87 -21.28
CA LEU A 1144 28.52 2.23 -20.92
C LEU A 1144 27.50 2.16 -19.79
N ALA A 1145 27.81 2.78 -18.66
CA ALA A 1145 26.87 2.97 -17.55
C ALA A 1145 26.52 4.45 -17.45
N GLU A 1146 25.31 4.84 -17.83
CA GLU A 1146 24.83 6.24 -17.80
C GLU A 1146 23.43 6.35 -17.16
N GLY A 1147 23.14 7.42 -16.41
CA GLY A 1147 21.80 7.65 -15.85
C GLY A 1147 21.31 6.58 -14.86
N ASN A 1148 22.15 5.68 -14.36
CA ASN A 1148 21.75 4.65 -13.38
C ASN A 1148 21.75 5.22 -11.95
N TYR A 1149 20.94 4.60 -11.09
CA TYR A 1149 20.87 4.93 -9.67
C TYR A 1149 21.37 3.74 -8.84
N PHE A 1150 22.38 3.94 -8.01
CA PHE A 1150 22.91 2.94 -7.08
C PHE A 1150 22.60 3.37 -5.65
N ALA A 1151 21.91 2.52 -4.89
CA ALA A 1151 21.65 2.73 -3.48
C ALA A 1151 22.03 1.49 -2.67
N SER A 1152 22.82 1.67 -1.61
CA SER A 1152 23.28 0.57 -0.76
C SER A 1152 24.00 -0.54 -1.54
N VAL A 1153 24.81 -0.18 -2.54
CA VAL A 1153 25.61 -1.12 -3.34
C VAL A 1153 27.05 -1.05 -2.87
N VAL A 1154 27.52 -2.08 -2.16
CA VAL A 1154 28.83 -2.12 -1.51
C VAL A 1154 29.97 -1.89 -2.52
N THR A 1155 29.94 -2.62 -3.63
CA THR A 1155 30.93 -2.48 -4.72
C THR A 1155 30.20 -2.35 -6.05
N PRO A 1156 29.88 -1.12 -6.52
CA PRO A 1156 29.17 -0.94 -7.78
C PRO A 1156 29.88 -1.54 -8.98
N ASN A 1157 31.22 -1.51 -9.00
CA ASN A 1157 32.01 -2.23 -10.00
C ASN A 1157 33.24 -2.87 -9.38
N LEU A 1158 33.43 -4.18 -9.60
CA LEU A 1158 34.63 -4.90 -9.24
C LEU A 1158 35.74 -4.54 -10.24
N ASP A 1159 36.85 -4.00 -9.74
CA ASP A 1159 37.97 -3.54 -10.58
C ASP A 1159 38.69 -4.73 -11.25
N ASP A 1160 38.29 -5.04 -12.49
CA ASP A 1160 38.99 -5.95 -13.39
C ASP A 1160 39.51 -5.16 -14.60
N THR A 1161 40.78 -4.77 -14.53
CA THR A 1161 41.42 -3.89 -15.52
C THR A 1161 41.57 -4.51 -16.91
N ASP A 1162 41.28 -5.81 -17.07
CA ASP A 1162 41.29 -6.47 -18.37
C ASP A 1162 40.02 -6.13 -19.19
N GLY A 1163 38.95 -5.66 -18.55
CA GLY A 1163 37.71 -5.21 -19.21
C GLY A 1163 37.73 -3.74 -19.68
N ASN A 1164 36.59 -3.26 -20.20
CA ASN A 1164 36.43 -1.86 -20.61
C ASN A 1164 35.09 -1.30 -20.07
N PHE A 1165 35.17 -0.28 -19.23
CA PHE A 1165 34.02 0.26 -18.49
C PHE A 1165 34.02 1.79 -18.58
N PHE A 1166 32.99 2.37 -19.17
CA PHE A 1166 32.85 3.81 -19.33
C PHE A 1166 31.73 4.35 -18.43
N VAL A 1167 32.12 5.23 -17.52
CA VAL A 1167 31.25 5.91 -16.57
C VAL A 1167 31.37 7.42 -16.85
N PRO A 1168 30.34 8.06 -17.44
CA PRO A 1168 30.39 9.48 -17.74
C PRO A 1168 30.59 10.32 -16.47
N THR A 1169 31.58 11.21 -16.50
CA THR A 1169 31.83 12.20 -15.43
C THR A 1169 31.34 13.61 -15.81
N THR A 1170 31.03 13.83 -17.08
CA THR A 1170 30.40 15.05 -17.62
C THR A 1170 29.37 14.67 -18.68
N GLY A 1171 28.27 15.42 -18.75
CA GLY A 1171 27.19 15.13 -19.71
C GLY A 1171 27.65 15.11 -21.17
N ASN A 1172 28.57 15.99 -21.57
CA ASN A 1172 29.03 16.04 -22.97
C ASN A 1172 29.99 14.91 -23.40
N ALA A 1173 30.26 13.92 -22.56
CA ALA A 1173 31.25 12.88 -22.85
C ALA A 1173 30.79 11.89 -23.95
N CYS A 1174 29.49 11.81 -24.24
CA CYS A 1174 28.92 10.93 -25.27
C CYS A 1174 28.70 11.62 -26.62
N ASP A 1175 28.77 12.95 -26.71
CA ASP A 1175 28.34 13.70 -27.92
C ASP A 1175 29.10 13.24 -29.17
N ALA A 1176 30.42 13.04 -29.04
CA ALA A 1176 31.25 12.62 -30.17
C ALA A 1176 31.01 11.16 -30.62
N SER A 1177 30.64 10.27 -29.70
CA SER A 1177 30.46 8.83 -29.98
C SER A 1177 29.01 8.49 -30.32
N LEU A 1178 28.04 9.08 -29.63
CA LEU A 1178 26.60 8.77 -29.71
C LEU A 1178 25.76 9.87 -30.38
N GLY A 1179 26.29 11.08 -30.55
CA GLY A 1179 25.54 12.22 -31.11
C GLY A 1179 24.55 12.87 -30.15
N ARG A 1180 24.67 12.55 -28.85
CA ARG A 1180 23.93 13.15 -27.73
C ARG A 1180 24.80 13.18 -26.47
N ASP A 1181 24.43 14.03 -25.52
CA ASP A 1181 25.01 14.01 -24.19
C ASP A 1181 24.69 12.68 -23.46
N CYS A 1182 25.59 12.24 -22.58
CA CYS A 1182 25.33 11.18 -21.61
C CYS A 1182 24.57 11.74 -20.41
N GLU A 1183 23.92 10.85 -19.66
CA GLU A 1183 23.41 11.16 -18.32
C GLU A 1183 24.34 10.63 -17.22
N LEU A 1184 24.46 11.36 -16.13
CA LEU A 1184 25.31 10.99 -15.00
C LEU A 1184 24.61 9.94 -14.12
N ASN A 1185 25.39 9.01 -13.57
CA ASN A 1185 24.89 8.07 -12.56
C ASN A 1185 24.82 8.76 -11.18
N ILE A 1186 23.90 8.31 -10.32
CA ILE A 1186 23.80 8.72 -8.93
C ILE A 1186 24.14 7.54 -8.02
N LEU A 1187 24.89 7.83 -6.96
CA LEU A 1187 25.29 6.87 -5.94
C LEU A 1187 24.88 7.41 -4.56
N THR A 1188 24.17 6.59 -3.81
CA THR A 1188 23.76 6.85 -2.43
C THR A 1188 24.16 5.65 -1.59
N ASP A 1189 24.86 5.87 -0.47
CA ASP A 1189 25.34 4.79 0.43
C ASP A 1189 26.03 3.62 -0.29
N SER A 1190 26.72 3.92 -1.39
CA SER A 1190 27.33 2.93 -2.29
C SER A 1190 28.83 3.19 -2.42
N GLY A 1191 29.57 2.15 -2.80
CA GLY A 1191 31.00 2.27 -3.11
C GLY A 1191 31.29 3.15 -4.34
N ASP A 1192 32.56 3.36 -4.66
CA ASP A 1192 32.93 4.18 -5.83
C ASP A 1192 32.57 3.48 -7.16
N LEU A 1193 32.10 4.24 -8.14
CA LEU A 1193 31.90 3.78 -9.52
C LEU A 1193 32.85 4.53 -10.45
N ALA A 1194 33.99 3.89 -10.77
CA ALA A 1194 35.01 4.44 -11.64
C ALA A 1194 35.09 3.70 -12.98
N GLY A 1195 35.23 4.45 -14.08
CA GLY A 1195 35.52 3.92 -15.41
C GLY A 1195 37.00 3.59 -15.62
N TYR A 1196 37.27 2.71 -16.57
CA TYR A 1196 38.60 2.33 -17.05
C TYR A 1196 38.56 1.86 -18.51
N ASN A 1197 39.64 2.10 -19.24
CA ASN A 1197 39.74 1.81 -20.68
C ASN A 1197 38.60 2.44 -21.51
N GLU A 1198 38.15 3.64 -21.11
CA GLU A 1198 36.98 4.34 -21.67
C GLU A 1198 37.10 4.63 -23.18
N ASP A 1199 38.31 4.90 -23.68
CA ASP A 1199 38.57 5.09 -25.11
C ASP A 1199 38.18 3.86 -25.94
N SER A 1200 38.39 2.66 -25.42
CA SER A 1200 37.98 1.42 -26.08
C SER A 1200 36.45 1.34 -26.19
N VAL A 1201 35.74 1.80 -25.15
CA VAL A 1201 34.28 1.85 -25.11
C VAL A 1201 33.75 2.91 -26.07
N THR A 1202 34.22 4.15 -26.01
CA THR A 1202 33.73 5.23 -26.90
C THR A 1202 33.99 4.94 -28.38
N ASN A 1203 35.12 4.30 -28.71
CA ASN A 1203 35.41 3.84 -30.07
C ASN A 1203 34.39 2.80 -30.57
N ILE A 1204 34.06 1.79 -29.76
CA ILE A 1204 33.10 0.76 -30.17
C ILE A 1204 31.66 1.30 -30.21
N LEU A 1205 31.28 2.17 -29.26
CA LEU A 1205 29.96 2.83 -29.21
C LEU A 1205 29.65 3.67 -30.45
N SER A 1206 30.67 4.23 -31.11
CA SER A 1206 30.49 4.98 -32.37
C SER A 1206 29.88 4.16 -33.50
N SER A 1207 29.99 2.83 -33.43
CA SER A 1207 29.35 1.90 -34.37
C SER A 1207 27.86 1.65 -34.07
N TYR A 1208 27.36 2.16 -32.94
CA TYR A 1208 26.03 1.90 -32.40
C TYR A 1208 25.23 3.19 -32.08
N GLN A 1209 25.51 4.27 -32.79
CA GLN A 1209 24.81 5.56 -32.62
C GLN A 1209 23.28 5.43 -32.73
N THR A 1210 22.78 4.58 -33.61
CA THR A 1210 21.33 4.40 -33.76
C THR A 1210 20.74 3.63 -32.59
N GLN A 1211 21.37 2.52 -32.19
CA GLN A 1211 20.85 1.64 -31.14
C GLN A 1211 20.96 2.28 -29.75
N ILE A 1212 22.10 2.88 -29.42
CA ILE A 1212 22.37 3.45 -28.09
C ILE A 1212 22.03 4.95 -28.05
N GLY A 1213 22.40 5.70 -29.09
CA GLY A 1213 22.10 7.13 -29.18
C GLY A 1213 20.63 7.43 -29.44
N GLY A 1214 19.88 6.49 -30.03
CA GLY A 1214 18.43 6.60 -30.23
C GLY A 1214 17.59 6.33 -28.99
N TYR A 1215 18.16 5.78 -27.92
CA TYR A 1215 17.48 5.61 -26.63
C TYR A 1215 17.55 6.92 -25.84
N ALA A 1216 16.40 7.42 -25.40
CA ALA A 1216 16.28 8.63 -24.59
C ALA A 1216 16.61 8.28 -23.13
N VAL A 1217 17.83 8.60 -22.71
CA VAL A 1217 18.26 8.39 -21.33
C VAL A 1217 17.76 9.55 -20.48
N ALA A 1218 17.06 9.25 -19.40
CA ALA A 1218 16.64 10.24 -18.42
C ALA A 1218 17.76 10.53 -17.42
N ALA A 1219 17.69 11.68 -16.74
CA ALA A 1219 18.53 11.91 -15.59
C ALA A 1219 18.33 10.79 -14.56
N ALA A 1220 19.41 10.33 -13.92
CA ALA A 1220 19.32 9.33 -12.87
C ALA A 1220 18.34 9.79 -11.79
N SER A 1221 17.40 8.93 -11.43
CA SER A 1221 16.41 9.18 -10.40
C SER A 1221 16.25 7.93 -9.55
N GLN A 1222 15.91 8.14 -8.27
CA GLN A 1222 15.46 7.04 -7.44
C GLN A 1222 14.06 6.66 -7.89
N PHE A 1223 13.86 5.40 -8.21
CA PHE A 1223 12.54 4.89 -8.59
C PHE A 1223 11.84 4.32 -7.37
N THR A 1224 10.51 4.49 -7.32
CA THR A 1224 9.69 3.76 -6.34
C THR A 1224 9.53 2.34 -6.85
N ALA A 1225 9.82 1.34 -6.00
CA ALA A 1225 9.57 -0.05 -6.32
C ALA A 1225 8.05 -0.27 -6.43
N SER A 1226 7.53 -0.21 -7.66
CA SER A 1226 6.14 -0.44 -8.01
C SER A 1226 6.07 -1.27 -9.29
N ASN A 1227 5.04 -2.08 -9.41
CA ASN A 1227 4.69 -2.81 -10.63
C ASN A 1227 4.35 -1.85 -11.80
N ASP A 1228 4.11 -0.57 -11.52
CA ASP A 1228 3.94 0.49 -12.54
C ASP A 1228 5.26 0.88 -13.23
N ASN A 1229 6.40 0.58 -12.57
CA ASN A 1229 7.74 0.97 -13.03
C ASN A 1229 8.59 -0.23 -13.46
N PHE A 1230 8.43 -1.38 -12.78
CA PHE A 1230 9.25 -2.57 -13.00
C PHE A 1230 8.49 -3.88 -12.79
N GLY A 1231 8.87 -4.92 -13.51
CA GLY A 1231 8.35 -6.27 -13.28
C GLY A 1231 6.98 -6.49 -13.89
N VAL A 1232 6.22 -7.44 -13.35
CA VAL A 1232 4.89 -7.78 -13.89
C VAL A 1232 3.84 -6.75 -13.48
N GLY A 1233 2.94 -6.41 -14.39
CA GLY A 1233 1.95 -5.35 -14.20
C GLY A 1233 0.86 -5.38 -15.26
N THR A 1234 0.06 -4.33 -15.33
CA THR A 1234 -0.96 -4.15 -16.37
C THR A 1234 -0.32 -3.55 -17.63
N LEU A 1235 0.25 -4.42 -18.49
CA LEU A 1235 0.91 -4.04 -19.76
C LEU A 1235 0.02 -4.13 -20.99
#